data_AF-A0A2M8NW91-F1
#
_entry.id   AF-A0A2M8NW91-F1
#
_cell.length_a   1.000
_cell.length_b   1.000
_cell.length_c   1.000
_cell.angle_alpha   90.00
_cell.angle_beta   90.00
_cell.angle_gamma   90.00
#
_symmetry.space_group_name_H-M   'P 1'
#
loop_
_entity.id
_entity.type
_entity.pdbx_description
1 polymer ?
#
loop_
_entity_poly.entity_id
_entity_poly.type
_entity_poly.pdbx_seq_one_letter_code
_entity_poly.pdbx_strand_id
1 'polypeptide(L)'
;MRQKIRVLSLLLVMFIIPLMTFAQNNNPPAQLLINYPEVGIGTGDRTALGLYFTVLDRNGIAVSSGVSASNASIVMDTGTRYEAQISQPNTPLHISLVLDISGSMGPFANDMKTAAIQAIEAAPEGTLFQVIAFNRQINVLQDFTSQRTAVINAIASANPPPSSDPNAGTCLYDAVVQALTQMDRIPLPNRRTIVLFTDGRDELTTGRGDKCSRANLEDILNRATRLDDRIAINTIGLGAAINGEELRDIARQTGGISVIGEQARLSELFQQIINGLASQQVARAEICEPQGPRSATLTVQVGDGLLSSSITFQNPRACAIATEVPVTPIIRGVRFDAKTEKVSFRVEGQGLGRIAQYSFEIYDRNGNLVGRFDQSSPEVEFDSFNIPDGQISIQLVAFDGNGLIVAQIDQDVTITRPTAVPTETPSPTPSPTITPTPPAISATITGIEYLPDTDSINVNLLITTPDQISRFELDVVDRNGILAFSLRPPVTDVVNANLVNINISSLIPQAQYNVQIRTFNQQGQLVNISDQSFTNPKVITPTPSPTATPQVSASVDTIVPDLDNNRVILQLAVQSPDSIGEITIDILDKNNTLVRSGISLTEGETEAFVDLTGLEPEGEYRIRVVTRDNVGNVLSRETTVFINPVRRILTPTPSPTPQVSAVIDNIRQDERQENFIIDLRIDNPPVIAAYRLDIVDDQQGGLISSQTFAAEEVTNQIIVPIPGLPEGKYRLRLVALDANGRVLSEHIATIGYTPFTPTPTPTPPGLAEQLGRVMREQPIVAVIIVIIILLLIFLLFWLIRSARQREKALKQPSLPNMTGAISINELRQGLQNMGGYQPLQYGEIGTQDIEYEEQPTGNFSIYSGDATNVPVGDPNATNFQIINPNLAEEATNVFLPATLNIIDSLDTSMIGRTFIINRPVFLIGRAGKRTNDLNIEGDKNISREHADIIFEGGAYYIESKPNTHGVRVNDEKIEGRYPLGARAIVKLGETTVIEFIMTTSTSKTASFDEF
;
A
#
# COMPACT_ATOMS: atom_id res chain seq x y z
N MET A 1 -45.47 -63.21 12.43
CA MET A 1 -45.20 -61.80 12.80
C MET A 1 -43.73 -61.40 12.69
N ARG A 2 -42.78 -62.04 13.40
CA ARG A 2 -41.36 -61.62 13.48
C ARG A 2 -40.64 -61.31 12.16
N GLN A 3 -41.03 -61.91 11.03
CA GLN A 3 -40.41 -61.67 9.72
C GLN A 3 -40.81 -60.33 9.05
N LYS A 4 -41.93 -59.70 9.42
CA LYS A 4 -42.32 -58.38 8.88
C LYS A 4 -41.48 -57.23 9.43
N ILE A 5 -40.95 -57.36 10.65
CA ILE A 5 -40.16 -56.30 11.31
C ILE A 5 -38.82 -56.08 10.60
N ARG A 6 -38.11 -57.17 10.25
CA ARG A 6 -36.80 -57.07 9.56
C ARG A 6 -36.86 -56.40 8.18
N VAL A 7 -37.98 -56.49 7.47
CA VAL A 7 -38.16 -55.81 6.17
C VAL A 7 -38.39 -54.31 6.36
N LEU A 8 -39.13 -53.92 7.41
CA LEU A 8 -39.35 -52.51 7.72
C LEU A 8 -38.06 -51.81 8.17
N SER A 9 -37.22 -52.49 8.96
CA SER A 9 -35.89 -51.98 9.35
C SER A 9 -34.98 -51.72 8.15
N LEU A 10 -35.01 -52.57 7.12
CA LEU A 10 -34.17 -52.39 5.92
C LEU A 10 -34.66 -51.21 5.05
N LEU A 11 -35.97 -51.05 4.92
CA LEU A 11 -36.59 -49.96 4.15
C LEU A 11 -36.39 -48.58 4.80
N LEU A 12 -36.33 -48.52 6.14
CA LEU A 12 -36.07 -47.26 6.84
C LEU A 12 -34.61 -46.80 6.65
N VAL A 13 -33.64 -47.71 6.71
CA VAL A 13 -32.21 -47.38 6.49
C VAL A 13 -31.96 -46.86 5.07
N MET A 14 -32.65 -47.40 4.06
CA MET A 14 -32.49 -46.98 2.66
C MET A 14 -33.13 -45.61 2.35
N PHE A 15 -33.84 -44.99 3.30
CA PHE A 15 -34.38 -43.63 3.18
C PHE A 15 -33.70 -42.61 4.11
N ILE A 16 -32.68 -43.02 4.89
CA ILE A 16 -31.94 -42.18 5.84
C ILE A 16 -30.43 -42.17 5.51
N ILE A 17 -30.07 -42.40 4.25
CA ILE A 17 -28.77 -41.98 3.68
C ILE A 17 -29.09 -40.85 2.69
N PRO A 18 -28.81 -39.58 3.05
CA PRO A 18 -29.39 -38.42 2.36
C PRO A 18 -28.60 -38.01 1.11
N LEU A 19 -29.00 -36.88 0.53
CA LEU A 19 -28.26 -36.14 -0.48
C LEU A 19 -26.84 -35.82 0.03
N MET A 20 -25.86 -36.64 -0.36
CA MET A 20 -24.51 -36.14 -0.63
C MET A 20 -24.43 -35.75 -2.10
N THR A 21 -25.09 -34.63 -2.43
CA THR A 21 -24.57 -33.73 -3.47
C THR A 21 -23.10 -33.45 -3.17
N PHE A 22 -22.29 -33.29 -4.21
CA PHE A 22 -20.92 -32.78 -4.07
C PHE A 22 -20.97 -31.35 -3.51
N ALA A 23 -20.95 -31.22 -2.19
CA ALA A 23 -20.47 -30.03 -1.55
C ALA A 23 -18.99 -29.90 -1.95
N GLN A 24 -18.68 -28.93 -2.80
CA GLN A 24 -17.35 -28.32 -2.76
C GLN A 24 -17.11 -27.84 -1.32
N ASN A 25 -15.85 -27.78 -0.90
CA ASN A 25 -15.50 -27.25 0.42
C ASN A 25 -15.78 -25.74 0.46
N ASN A 26 -17.05 -25.38 0.67
CA ASN A 26 -17.53 -24.01 0.80
C ASN A 26 -17.16 -23.44 2.18
N ASN A 27 -15.88 -23.55 2.53
CA ASN A 27 -15.29 -22.73 3.57
C ASN A 27 -15.24 -21.30 3.00
N PRO A 28 -15.97 -20.34 3.57
CA PRO A 28 -15.98 -18.99 3.02
C PRO A 28 -14.57 -18.37 3.15
N PRO A 29 -14.17 -17.50 2.20
CA PRO A 29 -13.02 -16.63 2.34
C PRO A 29 -13.01 -15.95 3.72
N ALA A 30 -11.85 -15.93 4.36
CA ALA A 30 -11.72 -15.49 5.75
C ALA A 30 -10.50 -14.61 6.02
N GLN A 31 -9.47 -14.71 5.18
CA GLN A 31 -8.24 -13.92 5.34
C GLN A 31 -7.66 -13.53 3.97
N LEU A 32 -7.11 -12.32 3.91
CA LEU A 32 -6.29 -11.85 2.81
C LEU A 32 -4.81 -11.91 3.24
N LEU A 33 -3.98 -12.61 2.47
CA LEU A 33 -2.53 -12.71 2.69
C LEU A 33 -1.82 -11.92 1.59
N ILE A 34 -1.10 -10.85 1.92
CA ILE A 34 -0.17 -10.21 0.98
C ILE A 34 1.15 -11.00 1.00
N ASN A 35 1.59 -11.46 -0.16
CA ASN A 35 2.81 -12.25 -0.31
C ASN A 35 4.04 -11.34 -0.41
N TYR A 36 4.02 -10.37 -1.33
CA TYR A 36 5.08 -9.36 -1.48
C TYR A 36 4.59 -8.09 -2.21
N PRO A 37 5.31 -6.96 -2.08
CA PRO A 37 5.08 -5.74 -2.84
C PRO A 37 5.99 -5.68 -4.08
N GLU A 38 5.40 -5.47 -5.25
CA GLU A 38 6.07 -5.06 -6.49
C GLU A 38 6.07 -3.53 -6.53
N VAL A 39 7.26 -2.91 -6.44
CA VAL A 39 7.42 -1.45 -6.44
C VAL A 39 8.21 -1.05 -7.69
N GLY A 40 7.68 -0.12 -8.48
CA GLY A 40 8.26 0.21 -9.79
C GLY A 40 7.94 1.62 -10.29
N ILE A 41 8.38 1.89 -11.52
CA ILE A 41 8.20 3.18 -12.18
C ILE A 41 6.81 3.22 -12.81
N GLY A 42 5.90 3.99 -12.19
CA GLY A 42 4.62 4.40 -12.76
C GLY A 42 4.73 5.72 -13.52
N THR A 43 3.59 6.22 -14.00
CA THR A 43 3.48 7.37 -14.90
C THR A 43 4.02 8.65 -14.26
N GLY A 44 5.02 9.24 -14.92
CA GLY A 44 5.74 10.41 -14.40
C GLY A 44 6.42 10.11 -13.06
N ASP A 45 6.14 10.95 -12.07
CA ASP A 45 6.75 10.86 -10.72
C ASP A 45 6.02 9.87 -9.79
N ARG A 46 4.90 9.28 -10.23
CA ARG A 46 4.06 8.38 -9.42
C ARG A 46 4.67 6.99 -9.30
N THR A 47 4.82 6.44 -8.10
CA THR A 47 5.30 5.06 -7.93
C THR A 47 4.21 4.08 -8.34
N ALA A 48 4.55 3.10 -9.17
CA ALA A 48 3.67 1.95 -9.43
C ALA A 48 3.80 0.97 -8.26
N LEU A 49 2.69 0.62 -7.63
CA LEU A 49 2.61 -0.35 -6.54
C LEU A 49 1.69 -1.50 -6.95
N GLY A 50 2.25 -2.70 -7.06
CA GLY A 50 1.51 -3.96 -7.18
C GLY A 50 1.59 -4.74 -5.88
N LEU A 51 0.46 -5.05 -5.25
CA LEU A 51 0.40 -5.91 -4.08
C LEU A 51 -0.05 -7.30 -4.49
N TYR A 52 0.87 -8.27 -4.42
CA TYR A 52 0.57 -9.68 -4.72
C TYR A 52 -0.08 -10.33 -3.51
N PHE A 53 -1.23 -10.97 -3.71
CA PHE A 53 -2.04 -11.52 -2.63
C PHE A 53 -2.63 -12.90 -2.93
N THR A 54 -2.91 -13.65 -1.87
CA THR A 54 -3.69 -14.90 -1.88
C THR A 54 -4.89 -14.75 -0.95
N VAL A 55 -6.06 -15.23 -1.38
CA VAL A 55 -7.25 -15.35 -0.53
C VAL A 55 -7.25 -16.70 0.17
N LEU A 56 -7.37 -16.72 1.49
CA LEU A 56 -7.35 -17.93 2.33
C LEU A 56 -8.73 -18.18 2.98
N ASP A 57 -9.04 -19.46 3.17
CA ASP A 57 -10.18 -19.93 3.93
C ASP A 57 -9.93 -19.90 5.45
N ARG A 58 -10.93 -20.30 6.24
CA ARG A 58 -10.85 -20.34 7.72
C ARG A 58 -9.79 -21.32 8.28
N ASN A 59 -9.21 -22.17 7.45
CA ASN A 59 -8.17 -23.13 7.83
C ASN A 59 -6.77 -22.68 7.37
N GLY A 60 -6.66 -21.52 6.71
CA GLY A 60 -5.42 -21.03 6.11
C GLY A 60 -5.10 -21.65 4.74
N ILE A 61 -6.04 -22.40 4.14
CA ILE A 61 -5.87 -23.01 2.83
C ILE A 61 -6.28 -21.99 1.76
N ALA A 62 -5.50 -21.88 0.69
CA ALA A 62 -5.81 -20.97 -0.40
C ALA A 62 -7.11 -21.36 -1.12
N VAL A 63 -8.00 -20.38 -1.28
CA VAL A 63 -9.26 -20.55 -2.00
C VAL A 63 -8.96 -20.55 -3.50
N SER A 64 -9.56 -21.50 -4.23
CA SER A 64 -9.29 -21.66 -5.67
C SER A 64 -9.87 -20.51 -6.49
N SER A 65 -9.31 -20.32 -7.69
CA SER A 65 -9.52 -19.17 -8.60
C SER A 65 -10.95 -18.98 -9.16
N GLY A 66 -11.94 -19.74 -8.67
CA GLY A 66 -13.36 -19.49 -8.92
C GLY A 66 -13.97 -18.40 -8.02
N VAL A 67 -13.27 -17.97 -6.97
CA VAL A 67 -13.71 -16.81 -6.17
C VAL A 67 -13.22 -15.52 -6.80
N SER A 68 -14.16 -14.82 -7.46
CA SER A 68 -13.94 -13.50 -8.02
C SER A 68 -13.78 -12.45 -6.92
N ALA A 69 -12.53 -12.17 -6.56
CA ALA A 69 -12.17 -10.91 -5.94
C ALA A 69 -12.54 -9.75 -6.87
N SER A 70 -13.21 -8.74 -6.33
CA SER A 70 -13.59 -7.50 -7.03
C SER A 70 -13.14 -6.29 -6.21
N ASN A 71 -13.18 -5.10 -6.82
CA ASN A 71 -12.99 -3.80 -6.18
C ASN A 71 -11.88 -3.76 -5.11
N ALA A 72 -10.61 -3.76 -5.56
CA ALA A 72 -9.49 -3.54 -4.64
C ALA A 72 -9.26 -2.04 -4.41
N SER A 73 -8.89 -1.68 -3.19
CA SER A 73 -8.33 -0.36 -2.86
C SER A 73 -7.12 -0.52 -1.94
N ILE A 74 -6.15 0.38 -2.09
CA ILE A 74 -4.94 0.45 -1.30
C ILE A 74 -4.99 1.73 -0.48
N VAL A 75 -5.00 1.60 0.85
CA VAL A 75 -4.98 2.72 1.80
C VAL A 75 -3.58 2.82 2.39
N MET A 76 -2.91 3.95 2.18
CA MET A 76 -1.58 4.23 2.73
C MET A 76 -1.69 4.65 4.21
N ASP A 77 -0.58 4.55 4.95
CA ASP A 77 -0.49 5.01 6.36
C ASP A 77 -0.75 6.52 6.56
N THR A 78 -0.71 7.31 5.49
CA THR A 78 -1.16 8.71 5.38
C THR A 78 -2.67 8.88 5.36
N GLY A 79 -3.43 7.77 5.33
CA GLY A 79 -4.88 7.76 5.10
C GLY A 79 -5.28 7.89 3.63
N THR A 80 -4.32 8.14 2.72
CA THR A 80 -4.59 8.32 1.29
C THR A 80 -5.01 7.01 0.64
N ARG A 81 -6.20 7.00 0.04
CA ARG A 81 -6.79 5.84 -0.64
C ARG A 81 -6.59 5.91 -2.15
N TYR A 82 -6.16 4.80 -2.74
CA TYR A 82 -6.00 4.59 -4.17
C TYR A 82 -6.85 3.40 -4.61
N GLU A 83 -7.70 3.55 -5.63
CA GLU A 83 -8.38 2.40 -6.24
C GLU A 83 -7.38 1.56 -7.03
N ALA A 84 -7.46 0.24 -6.91
CA ALA A 84 -6.48 -0.70 -7.42
C ALA A 84 -7.11 -1.73 -8.38
N GLN A 85 -6.43 -1.98 -9.50
CA GLN A 85 -6.87 -2.92 -10.52
C GLN A 85 -6.37 -4.33 -10.19
N ILE A 86 -7.29 -5.27 -9.99
CA ILE A 86 -6.98 -6.68 -9.76
C ILE A 86 -6.65 -7.34 -11.10
N SER A 87 -5.52 -8.05 -11.17
CA SER A 87 -5.05 -8.76 -12.35
C SER A 87 -4.38 -10.08 -12.00
N GLN A 88 -4.25 -10.97 -12.98
CA GLN A 88 -3.50 -12.21 -12.82
C GLN A 88 -1.99 -11.94 -12.98
N PRO A 89 -1.11 -12.62 -12.22
CA PRO A 89 0.34 -12.54 -12.38
C PRO A 89 0.82 -12.92 -13.79
N ASN A 90 1.51 -11.99 -14.44
CA ASN A 90 2.16 -12.18 -15.74
C ASN A 90 3.68 -12.36 -15.66
N THR A 91 4.27 -12.21 -14.46
CA THR A 91 5.71 -12.37 -14.22
C THR A 91 6.10 -13.83 -13.91
N PRO A 92 7.26 -14.32 -14.41
CA PRO A 92 7.75 -15.67 -14.12
C PRO A 92 7.87 -15.96 -12.63
N LEU A 93 7.53 -17.17 -12.22
CA LEU A 93 7.56 -17.62 -10.83
C LEU A 93 8.76 -18.53 -10.59
N HIS A 94 9.62 -18.15 -9.65
CA HIS A 94 10.78 -18.91 -9.22
C HIS A 94 10.50 -19.58 -7.88
N ILE A 95 10.59 -20.90 -7.81
CA ILE A 95 10.36 -21.68 -6.59
C ILE A 95 11.64 -22.43 -6.22
N SER A 96 12.18 -22.18 -5.03
CA SER A 96 13.21 -23.07 -4.46
C SER A 96 12.53 -24.09 -3.55
N LEU A 97 12.50 -25.35 -3.99
CA LEU A 97 12.14 -26.48 -3.14
C LEU A 97 13.32 -26.78 -2.21
N VAL A 98 13.13 -26.59 -0.91
CA VAL A 98 14.13 -26.87 0.13
C VAL A 98 13.67 -28.12 0.88
N LEU A 99 14.26 -29.26 0.51
CA LEU A 99 13.81 -30.59 0.90
C LEU A 99 14.73 -31.20 1.97
N ASP A 100 14.14 -31.52 3.12
CA ASP A 100 14.81 -32.25 4.20
C ASP A 100 15.17 -33.68 3.76
N ILE A 101 16.44 -34.03 3.93
CA ILE A 101 17.02 -35.36 3.75
C ILE A 101 17.88 -35.77 4.97
N SER A 102 17.46 -35.37 6.17
CA SER A 102 17.98 -35.84 7.46
C SER A 102 17.65 -37.32 7.70
N GLY A 103 18.24 -37.91 8.74
CA GLY A 103 18.08 -39.34 9.06
C GLY A 103 16.67 -39.72 9.54
N SER A 104 15.87 -38.77 10.03
CA SER A 104 14.45 -38.97 10.36
C SER A 104 13.61 -39.19 9.09
N MET A 105 13.90 -38.47 8.01
CA MET A 105 13.22 -38.56 6.72
C MET A 105 13.37 -39.90 5.99
N GLY A 106 14.21 -40.82 6.46
CA GLY A 106 14.47 -42.13 5.84
C GLY A 106 13.21 -42.94 5.46
N PRO A 107 12.22 -43.13 6.35
CA PRO A 107 10.97 -43.84 6.04
C PRO A 107 10.03 -43.08 5.10
N PHE A 108 10.13 -41.75 5.04
CA PHE A 108 9.21 -40.86 4.34
C PHE A 108 9.73 -40.38 2.97
N ALA A 109 11.00 -40.63 2.66
CA ALA A 109 11.71 -40.11 1.49
C ALA A 109 11.01 -40.37 0.15
N ASN A 110 10.45 -41.56 -0.06
CA ASN A 110 9.79 -41.91 -1.31
C ASN A 110 8.43 -41.21 -1.48
N ASP A 111 7.69 -41.03 -0.39
CA ASP A 111 6.42 -40.31 -0.38
C ASP A 111 6.66 -38.82 -0.59
N MET A 112 7.69 -38.25 0.06
CA MET A 112 8.15 -36.86 -0.15
C MET A 112 8.51 -36.60 -1.61
N LYS A 113 9.33 -37.46 -2.22
CA LYS A 113 9.67 -37.35 -3.65
C LYS A 113 8.43 -37.41 -4.54
N THR A 114 7.52 -38.35 -4.27
CA THR A 114 6.30 -38.52 -5.05
C THR A 114 5.39 -37.30 -4.95
N ALA A 115 5.20 -36.77 -3.73
CA ALA A 115 4.43 -35.55 -3.48
C ALA A 115 5.07 -34.31 -4.14
N ALA A 116 6.39 -34.14 -4.02
CA ALA A 116 7.12 -33.04 -4.62
C ALA A 116 7.07 -33.09 -6.16
N ILE A 117 7.22 -34.27 -6.79
CA ILE A 117 7.09 -34.45 -8.24
C ILE A 117 5.67 -34.10 -8.71
N GLN A 118 4.63 -34.57 -8.01
CA GLN A 118 3.23 -34.22 -8.30
C GLN A 118 2.98 -32.70 -8.17
N ALA A 119 3.65 -32.02 -7.25
CA ALA A 119 3.64 -30.57 -7.12
C ALA A 119 4.33 -29.85 -8.31
N ILE A 120 5.47 -30.34 -8.81
CA ILE A 120 6.12 -29.84 -10.03
C ILE A 120 5.20 -29.98 -11.26
N GLU A 121 4.51 -31.12 -11.38
CA GLU A 121 3.61 -31.41 -12.50
C GLU A 121 2.36 -30.51 -12.49
N ALA A 122 1.79 -30.26 -11.31
CA ALA A 122 0.61 -29.41 -11.11
C ALA A 122 0.89 -27.89 -11.11
N ALA A 123 2.15 -27.47 -11.05
CA ALA A 123 2.50 -26.05 -11.00
C ALA A 123 2.20 -25.30 -12.32
N PRO A 124 2.02 -23.96 -12.28
CA PRO A 124 1.80 -23.15 -13.47
C PRO A 124 2.90 -23.30 -14.53
N GLU A 125 2.53 -23.14 -15.80
CA GLU A 125 3.49 -23.02 -16.89
C GLU A 125 4.37 -21.78 -16.73
N GLY A 126 5.60 -21.83 -17.26
CA GLY A 126 6.59 -20.77 -17.04
C GLY A 126 7.19 -20.69 -15.61
N THR A 127 6.81 -21.59 -14.70
CA THR A 127 7.45 -21.68 -13.37
C THR A 127 8.86 -22.27 -13.50
N LEU A 128 9.86 -21.61 -12.90
CA LEU A 128 11.24 -22.08 -12.78
C LEU A 128 11.48 -22.67 -11.39
N PHE A 129 12.17 -23.80 -11.32
CA PHE A 129 12.44 -24.50 -10.08
C PHE A 129 13.93 -24.67 -9.81
N GLN A 130 14.31 -24.41 -8.56
CA GLN A 130 15.56 -24.83 -7.95
C GLN A 130 15.27 -25.94 -6.92
N VAL A 131 16.17 -26.92 -6.78
CA VAL A 131 16.07 -27.99 -5.79
C VAL A 131 17.28 -27.93 -4.88
N ILE A 132 17.04 -27.67 -3.60
CA ILE A 132 18.03 -27.74 -2.52
C ILE A 132 17.65 -28.94 -1.64
N ALA A 133 18.57 -29.86 -1.43
CA ALA A 133 18.40 -30.93 -0.44
C ALA A 133 19.33 -30.68 0.74
N PHE A 134 18.83 -30.79 1.97
CA PHE A 134 19.59 -30.48 3.17
C PHE A 134 19.49 -31.55 4.26
N ASN A 135 20.59 -31.73 4.98
CA ASN A 135 20.66 -32.37 6.29
C ASN A 135 21.64 -31.55 7.13
N ARG A 136 22.75 -32.12 7.61
CA ARG A 136 23.90 -31.35 8.09
C ARG A 136 24.71 -30.69 6.95
N GLN A 137 24.55 -31.19 5.73
CA GLN A 137 25.10 -30.60 4.50
C GLN A 137 23.96 -30.02 3.67
N ILE A 138 24.22 -28.93 2.94
CA ILE A 138 23.21 -28.23 2.12
C ILE A 138 23.68 -28.25 0.68
N ASN A 139 22.93 -28.92 -0.19
CA ASN A 139 23.33 -29.18 -1.57
C ASN A 139 22.28 -28.63 -2.53
N VAL A 140 22.67 -27.68 -3.39
CA VAL A 140 21.86 -27.28 -4.55
C VAL A 140 22.00 -28.39 -5.59
N LEU A 141 20.97 -29.24 -5.71
CA LEU A 141 20.96 -30.41 -6.61
C LEU A 141 20.63 -30.01 -8.06
N GLN A 142 19.86 -28.94 -8.23
CA GLN A 142 19.50 -28.35 -9.52
C GLN A 142 19.26 -26.85 -9.31
N ASP A 143 19.97 -26.01 -10.07
CA ASP A 143 19.75 -24.56 -10.08
C ASP A 143 18.50 -24.18 -10.91
N PHE A 144 18.03 -22.94 -10.84
CA PHE A 144 16.75 -22.52 -11.43
C PHE A 144 16.60 -22.91 -12.91
N THR A 145 15.59 -23.73 -13.20
CA THR A 145 15.28 -24.19 -14.57
C THR A 145 13.78 -24.41 -14.77
N SER A 146 13.30 -24.17 -16.00
CA SER A 146 11.97 -24.56 -16.46
C SER A 146 11.90 -26.02 -16.94
N GLN A 147 13.04 -26.71 -17.07
CA GLN A 147 13.10 -28.10 -17.52
C GLN A 147 12.62 -29.07 -16.42
N ARG A 148 11.29 -29.29 -16.35
CA ARG A 148 10.65 -30.19 -15.36
C ARG A 148 11.37 -31.53 -15.18
N THR A 149 11.85 -32.17 -16.25
CA THR A 149 12.61 -33.43 -16.18
C THR A 149 13.90 -33.33 -15.35
N ALA A 150 14.64 -32.21 -15.43
CA ALA A 150 15.85 -32.00 -14.65
C ALA A 150 15.52 -31.82 -13.16
N VAL A 151 14.45 -31.08 -12.85
CA VAL A 151 13.90 -30.87 -11.51
C VAL A 151 13.47 -32.20 -10.89
N ILE A 152 12.72 -33.02 -11.64
CA ILE A 152 12.25 -34.36 -11.23
C ILE A 152 13.44 -35.29 -10.94
N ASN A 153 14.48 -35.27 -11.80
CA ASN A 153 15.69 -36.06 -11.58
C ASN A 153 16.47 -35.63 -10.32
N ALA A 154 16.49 -34.33 -10.01
CA ALA A 154 17.11 -33.80 -8.79
C ALA A 154 16.31 -34.14 -7.52
N ILE A 155 14.97 -34.11 -7.57
CA ILE A 155 14.13 -34.62 -6.48
C ILE A 155 14.37 -36.13 -6.29
N ALA A 156 14.47 -36.90 -7.37
CA ALA A 156 14.74 -38.34 -7.30
C ALA A 156 16.10 -38.67 -6.66
N SER A 157 17.12 -37.81 -6.84
CA SER A 157 18.46 -38.00 -6.26
C SER A 157 18.60 -37.55 -4.80
N ALA A 158 17.64 -36.78 -4.26
CA ALA A 158 17.59 -36.36 -2.86
C ALA A 158 17.33 -37.55 -1.91
N ASN A 159 18.38 -38.22 -1.43
CA ASN A 159 18.28 -39.42 -0.61
C ASN A 159 18.80 -39.17 0.82
N PRO A 160 17.99 -39.44 1.87
CA PRO A 160 18.48 -39.44 3.24
C PRO A 160 19.62 -40.44 3.49
N PRO A 161 20.59 -40.10 4.35
CA PRO A 161 21.52 -41.08 4.89
C PRO A 161 20.83 -41.93 5.97
N PRO A 162 21.42 -43.07 6.37
CA PRO A 162 20.99 -43.79 7.57
C PRO A 162 21.05 -42.87 8.80
N SER A 163 20.13 -43.06 9.77
CA SER A 163 20.10 -42.27 11.01
C SER A 163 21.32 -42.43 11.93
N SER A 164 22.25 -43.34 11.59
CA SER A 164 23.57 -43.49 12.22
C SER A 164 24.68 -42.67 11.55
N ASP A 165 24.41 -41.93 10.48
CA ASP A 165 25.42 -41.16 9.75
C ASP A 165 25.77 -39.83 10.45
N PRO A 166 27.05 -39.41 10.51
CA PRO A 166 27.46 -38.12 11.09
C PRO A 166 26.84 -36.86 10.46
N ASN A 167 26.15 -36.98 9.32
CA ASN A 167 25.45 -35.91 8.61
C ASN A 167 23.91 -36.00 8.74
N ALA A 168 23.38 -36.98 9.49
CA ALA A 168 21.95 -37.26 9.59
C ALA A 168 21.11 -36.21 10.36
N GLY A 169 21.72 -35.15 10.90
CA GLY A 169 21.01 -34.03 11.53
C GLY A 169 20.33 -33.10 10.53
N THR A 170 19.61 -32.10 11.04
CA THR A 170 18.69 -31.25 10.28
C THR A 170 19.09 -29.78 10.44
N CYS A 171 19.95 -29.24 9.57
CA CYS A 171 20.36 -27.82 9.59
C CYS A 171 19.38 -26.98 8.79
N LEU A 172 18.16 -26.87 9.32
CA LEU A 172 17.01 -26.18 8.72
C LEU A 172 17.32 -24.70 8.46
N TYR A 173 17.86 -23.99 9.45
CA TYR A 173 18.06 -22.55 9.30
C TYR A 173 19.13 -22.19 8.27
N ASP A 174 20.28 -22.88 8.29
CA ASP A 174 21.34 -22.67 7.30
C ASP A 174 20.85 -23.03 5.88
N ALA A 175 19.96 -24.03 5.74
CA ALA A 175 19.34 -24.38 4.46
C ALA A 175 18.43 -23.27 3.90
N VAL A 176 17.61 -22.65 4.76
CA VAL A 176 16.77 -21.50 4.38
C VAL A 176 17.64 -20.28 4.02
N VAL A 177 18.71 -20.01 4.77
CA VAL A 177 19.66 -18.93 4.46
C VAL A 177 20.39 -19.18 3.13
N GLN A 178 20.71 -20.44 2.79
CA GLN A 178 21.23 -20.79 1.47
C GLN A 178 20.19 -20.57 0.37
N ALA A 179 18.91 -20.91 0.59
CA ALA A 179 17.84 -20.65 -0.39
C ALA A 179 17.63 -19.14 -0.62
N LEU A 180 17.62 -18.32 0.43
CA LEU A 180 17.59 -16.85 0.32
C LEU A 180 18.78 -16.33 -0.50
N THR A 181 19.99 -16.86 -0.26
CA THR A 181 21.22 -16.52 -1.03
C THR A 181 21.16 -16.91 -2.52
N GLN A 182 20.19 -17.74 -2.93
CA GLN A 182 19.90 -18.01 -4.33
C GLN A 182 18.80 -17.09 -4.89
N MET A 183 17.81 -16.73 -4.06
CA MET A 183 16.74 -15.78 -4.42
C MET A 183 17.24 -14.35 -4.65
N ASP A 184 18.28 -13.92 -3.92
CA ASP A 184 18.95 -12.63 -4.12
C ASP A 184 19.59 -12.49 -5.52
N ARG A 185 19.70 -13.58 -6.28
CA ARG A 185 20.24 -13.60 -7.66
C ARG A 185 19.17 -13.37 -8.73
N ILE A 186 17.90 -13.46 -8.37
CA ILE A 186 16.76 -13.31 -9.29
C ILE A 186 16.35 -11.83 -9.30
N PRO A 187 16.49 -11.12 -10.43
CA PRO A 187 16.13 -9.71 -10.50
C PRO A 187 14.61 -9.51 -10.44
N LEU A 188 14.19 -8.48 -9.72
CA LEU A 188 12.81 -7.96 -9.79
C LEU A 188 12.51 -7.51 -11.24
N PRO A 189 11.26 -7.60 -11.73
CA PRO A 189 10.01 -7.93 -11.01
C PRO A 189 9.64 -9.43 -11.03
N ASN A 190 10.59 -10.34 -11.25
CA ASN A 190 10.30 -11.77 -11.23
C ASN A 190 9.76 -12.21 -9.86
N ARG A 191 8.68 -13.01 -9.86
CA ARG A 191 8.17 -13.63 -8.63
C ARG A 191 9.17 -14.66 -8.13
N ARG A 192 9.35 -14.74 -6.82
CA ARG A 192 10.30 -15.65 -6.17
C ARG A 192 9.78 -16.06 -4.79
N THR A 193 9.87 -17.34 -4.46
CA THR A 193 9.37 -17.87 -3.18
C THR A 193 10.04 -19.19 -2.81
N ILE A 194 10.25 -19.40 -1.50
CA ILE A 194 10.82 -20.64 -0.96
C ILE A 194 9.67 -21.57 -0.57
N VAL A 195 9.85 -22.88 -0.76
CA VAL A 195 8.98 -23.92 -0.20
C VAL A 195 9.86 -24.85 0.61
N LEU A 196 9.84 -24.68 1.93
CA LEU A 196 10.57 -25.51 2.89
C LEU A 196 9.73 -26.72 3.28
N PHE A 197 10.30 -27.91 3.19
CA PHE A 197 9.70 -29.16 3.68
C PHE A 197 10.62 -29.80 4.73
N THR A 198 10.07 -30.26 5.87
CA THR A 198 10.82 -30.93 6.95
C THR A 198 9.92 -31.83 7.83
N ASP A 199 10.51 -32.86 8.45
CA ASP A 199 9.90 -33.65 9.54
C ASP A 199 10.51 -33.37 10.93
N GLY A 200 11.53 -32.51 11.00
CA GLY A 200 12.37 -32.29 12.18
C GLY A 200 12.37 -30.86 12.73
N ARG A 201 13.34 -30.64 13.63
CA ARG A 201 13.71 -29.32 14.19
C ARG A 201 15.15 -29.02 13.78
N ASP A 202 15.64 -27.81 14.04
CA ASP A 202 17.06 -27.49 13.84
C ASP A 202 17.95 -28.19 14.90
N GLU A 203 18.27 -29.47 14.71
CA GLU A 203 19.06 -30.29 15.66
C GLU A 203 19.96 -31.33 14.96
N LEU A 204 21.10 -31.64 15.59
CA LEU A 204 22.10 -32.62 15.12
C LEU A 204 21.66 -34.05 15.43
N THR A 205 20.97 -34.26 16.56
CA THR A 205 20.46 -35.55 17.03
C THR A 205 18.96 -35.41 17.30
N THR A 206 18.12 -36.13 16.55
CA THR A 206 16.65 -36.04 16.67
C THR A 206 16.15 -36.23 18.10
N GLY A 207 15.35 -35.28 18.60
CA GLY A 207 14.78 -35.27 19.94
C GLY A 207 15.76 -34.89 21.06
N ARG A 208 16.94 -34.32 20.74
CA ARG A 208 17.96 -33.94 21.73
C ARG A 208 18.12 -32.43 21.89
N GLY A 209 17.70 -31.63 20.91
CA GLY A 209 17.79 -30.16 20.93
C GLY A 209 19.22 -29.62 20.80
N ASP A 210 20.16 -30.40 20.27
CA ASP A 210 21.53 -29.97 20.01
C ASP A 210 21.62 -29.26 18.65
N LYS A 211 21.46 -27.93 18.65
CA LYS A 211 21.36 -27.05 17.46
C LYS A 211 22.29 -27.45 16.30
N CYS A 212 21.74 -27.56 15.08
CA CYS A 212 22.51 -27.90 13.88
C CYS A 212 23.10 -26.66 13.20
N SER A 213 22.25 -25.67 12.89
CA SER A 213 22.61 -24.53 12.06
C SER A 213 23.44 -23.48 12.81
N ARG A 214 24.22 -22.71 12.05
CA ARG A 214 24.86 -21.48 12.52
C ARG A 214 23.83 -20.36 12.63
N ALA A 215 23.04 -20.17 11.58
CA ALA A 215 21.93 -19.23 11.52
C ALA A 215 20.82 -19.57 12.52
N ASN A 216 19.93 -18.63 12.77
CA ASN A 216 18.77 -18.74 13.65
C ASN A 216 17.51 -18.15 13.00
N LEU A 217 16.37 -18.26 13.67
CA LEU A 217 15.08 -17.74 13.19
C LEU A 217 15.13 -16.25 12.84
N GLU A 218 15.82 -15.43 13.64
CA GLU A 218 15.93 -13.98 13.43
C GLU A 218 16.74 -13.66 12.15
N ASP A 219 17.80 -14.42 11.85
CA ASP A 219 18.60 -14.23 10.62
C ASP A 219 17.76 -14.47 9.35
N ILE A 220 16.84 -15.43 9.41
CA ILE A 220 15.89 -15.74 8.33
C ILE A 220 14.88 -14.60 8.19
N LEU A 221 14.23 -14.21 9.28
CA LEU A 221 13.18 -13.20 9.28
C LEU A 221 13.73 -11.84 8.82
N ASN A 222 14.87 -11.39 9.36
CA ASN A 222 15.50 -10.12 8.99
C ASN A 222 15.92 -10.09 7.52
N ARG A 223 16.39 -11.21 6.95
CA ARG A 223 16.76 -11.28 5.53
C ARG A 223 15.55 -11.38 4.59
N ALA A 224 14.55 -12.18 4.95
CA ALA A 224 13.39 -12.45 4.11
C ALA A 224 12.33 -11.33 4.12
N THR A 225 12.30 -10.49 5.17
CA THR A 225 11.33 -9.37 5.31
C THR A 225 11.86 -8.00 4.89
N ARG A 226 13.09 -7.93 4.34
CA ARG A 226 13.70 -6.72 3.75
C ARG A 226 12.72 -5.91 2.90
N LEU A 227 12.58 -4.61 3.20
CA LEU A 227 11.56 -3.73 2.59
C LEU A 227 11.80 -3.43 1.11
N ASP A 228 13.04 -3.59 0.66
CA ASP A 228 13.53 -3.46 -0.72
C ASP A 228 13.49 -4.78 -1.50
N ASP A 229 13.49 -5.92 -0.81
CA ASP A 229 13.93 -7.20 -1.38
C ASP A 229 13.25 -8.42 -0.72
N ARG A 230 11.95 -8.28 -0.38
CA ARG A 230 11.16 -9.31 0.33
C ARG A 230 11.09 -10.64 -0.44
N ILE A 231 11.08 -11.75 0.31
CA ILE A 231 10.94 -13.12 -0.20
C ILE A 231 9.98 -13.91 0.70
N ALA A 232 8.86 -14.39 0.15
CA ALA A 232 7.90 -15.22 0.88
C ALA A 232 8.41 -16.66 1.04
N ILE A 233 8.33 -17.21 2.27
CA ILE A 233 8.75 -18.58 2.62
C ILE A 233 7.52 -19.40 3.00
N ASN A 234 7.15 -20.38 2.18
CA ASN A 234 6.11 -21.34 2.49
C ASN A 234 6.72 -22.52 3.28
N THR A 235 5.95 -23.14 4.17
CA THR A 235 6.42 -24.25 5.01
C THR A 235 5.48 -25.44 4.96
N ILE A 236 6.06 -26.65 4.86
CA ILE A 236 5.37 -27.94 4.89
C ILE A 236 5.99 -28.75 6.04
N GLY A 237 5.26 -28.89 7.14
CA GLY A 237 5.69 -29.67 8.30
C GLY A 237 5.07 -31.08 8.33
N LEU A 238 5.90 -32.10 8.49
CA LEU A 238 5.47 -33.50 8.58
C LEU A 238 5.45 -34.00 10.05
N GLY A 239 4.29 -34.49 10.50
CA GLY A 239 4.12 -35.13 11.80
C GLY A 239 4.22 -34.19 13.01
N ALA A 240 4.44 -34.77 14.19
CA ALA A 240 4.41 -34.07 15.48
C ALA A 240 5.79 -33.73 16.07
N ALA A 241 6.89 -34.12 15.42
CA ALA A 241 8.25 -33.89 15.93
C ALA A 241 8.77 -32.46 15.66
N ILE A 242 8.36 -31.87 14.54
CA ILE A 242 8.63 -30.49 14.11
C ILE A 242 8.35 -29.42 15.18
N ASN A 243 8.91 -28.21 14.99
CA ASN A 243 8.40 -27.01 15.65
C ASN A 243 7.29 -26.34 14.81
N GLY A 244 6.06 -26.85 14.92
CA GLY A 244 4.95 -26.43 14.08
C GLY A 244 4.46 -24.98 14.29
N GLU A 245 4.83 -24.33 15.39
CA GLU A 245 4.55 -22.91 15.64
C GLU A 245 5.55 -22.02 14.89
N GLU A 246 6.85 -22.33 15.01
CA GLU A 246 7.96 -21.67 14.30
C GLU A 246 7.82 -21.75 12.77
N LEU A 247 7.42 -22.92 12.23
CA LEU A 247 7.14 -23.06 10.79
C LEU A 247 5.98 -22.17 10.32
N ARG A 248 4.97 -21.94 11.17
CA ARG A 248 3.87 -21.01 10.88
C ARG A 248 4.33 -19.56 10.98
N ASP A 249 5.21 -19.24 11.92
CA ASP A 249 5.75 -17.89 12.09
C ASP A 249 6.67 -17.46 10.94
N ILE A 250 7.55 -18.36 10.47
CA ILE A 250 8.36 -18.13 9.27
C ILE A 250 7.46 -17.76 8.08
N ALA A 251 6.38 -18.53 7.86
CA ALA A 251 5.45 -18.26 6.76
C ALA A 251 4.65 -16.97 6.97
N ARG A 252 4.00 -16.82 8.13
CA ARG A 252 3.16 -15.69 8.50
C ARG A 252 3.88 -14.35 8.40
N GLN A 253 5.13 -14.28 8.85
CA GLN A 253 5.90 -13.03 8.84
C GLN A 253 6.45 -12.71 7.44
N THR A 254 6.89 -13.71 6.67
CA THR A 254 7.45 -13.51 5.32
C THR A 254 6.40 -13.33 4.22
N GLY A 255 5.15 -13.75 4.44
CA GLY A 255 4.06 -13.70 3.45
C GLY A 255 3.82 -15.02 2.71
N GLY A 256 4.34 -16.13 3.23
CA GLY A 256 4.10 -17.48 2.71
C GLY A 256 2.93 -18.19 3.41
N ILE A 257 2.61 -19.37 2.90
CA ILE A 257 1.57 -20.27 3.45
C ILE A 257 2.26 -21.38 4.26
N SER A 258 1.68 -21.78 5.40
CA SER A 258 2.15 -22.90 6.21
C SER A 258 1.11 -24.01 6.28
N VAL A 259 1.51 -25.23 5.94
CA VAL A 259 0.67 -26.44 6.06
C VAL A 259 1.39 -27.49 6.89
N ILE A 260 0.64 -28.19 7.75
CA ILE A 260 1.17 -29.22 8.66
C ILE A 260 0.23 -30.42 8.65
N GLY A 261 0.78 -31.63 8.57
CA GLY A 261 -0.03 -32.84 8.60
C GLY A 261 0.77 -34.14 8.67
N GLU A 262 0.03 -35.25 8.63
CA GLU A 262 0.58 -36.61 8.69
C GLU A 262 1.01 -37.13 7.31
N GLN A 263 1.91 -38.12 7.29
CA GLN A 263 2.46 -38.76 6.08
C GLN A 263 1.40 -39.11 5.02
N ALA A 264 0.25 -39.64 5.45
CA ALA A 264 -0.84 -40.05 4.57
C ALA A 264 -1.48 -38.90 3.75
N ARG A 265 -1.15 -37.63 4.05
CA ARG A 265 -1.62 -36.43 3.35
C ARG A 265 -0.51 -35.70 2.59
N LEU A 266 0.69 -36.25 2.47
CA LEU A 266 1.87 -35.50 2.01
C LEU A 266 1.71 -34.90 0.59
N SER A 267 1.13 -35.63 -0.37
CA SER A 267 0.76 -35.07 -1.69
C SER A 267 -0.25 -33.93 -1.59
N GLU A 268 -1.21 -34.01 -0.66
CA GLU A 268 -2.22 -32.96 -0.44
C GLU A 268 -1.55 -31.68 0.12
N LEU A 269 -0.61 -31.81 1.06
CA LEU A 269 0.12 -30.68 1.63
C LEU A 269 0.95 -29.95 0.57
N PHE A 270 1.70 -30.69 -0.26
CA PHE A 270 2.45 -30.12 -1.39
C PHE A 270 1.52 -29.46 -2.42
N GLN A 271 0.38 -30.08 -2.74
CA GLN A 271 -0.62 -29.49 -3.65
C GLN A 271 -1.27 -28.22 -3.06
N GLN A 272 -1.55 -28.15 -1.75
CA GLN A 272 -2.11 -26.94 -1.13
C GLN A 272 -1.18 -25.72 -1.30
N ILE A 273 0.13 -25.90 -1.12
CA ILE A 273 1.12 -24.83 -1.33
C ILE A 273 1.18 -24.41 -2.81
N ILE A 274 1.34 -25.36 -3.74
CA ILE A 274 1.43 -25.04 -5.17
C ILE A 274 0.13 -24.42 -5.70
N ASN A 275 -1.03 -24.90 -5.28
CA ASN A 275 -2.32 -24.31 -5.62
C ASN A 275 -2.47 -22.88 -5.08
N GLY A 276 -1.95 -22.58 -3.88
CA GLY A 276 -1.93 -21.23 -3.32
C GLY A 276 -1.02 -20.26 -4.07
N LEU A 277 0.14 -20.74 -4.53
CA LEU A 277 1.03 -19.97 -5.41
C LEU A 277 0.43 -19.77 -6.81
N ALA A 278 -0.35 -20.73 -7.29
CA ALA A 278 -1.09 -20.65 -8.55
C ALA A 278 -2.35 -19.77 -8.47
N SER A 279 -2.96 -19.60 -7.28
CA SER A 279 -4.13 -18.73 -7.07
C SER A 279 -3.78 -17.28 -6.69
N GLN A 280 -2.50 -16.93 -6.68
CA GLN A 280 -2.04 -15.55 -6.46
C GLN A 280 -2.67 -14.58 -7.47
N GLN A 281 -3.10 -13.43 -6.97
CA GLN A 281 -3.56 -12.29 -7.75
C GLN A 281 -2.68 -11.07 -7.43
N VAL A 282 -2.76 -10.00 -8.21
CA VAL A 282 -2.05 -8.75 -7.94
C VAL A 282 -2.96 -7.54 -8.14
N ALA A 283 -3.09 -6.72 -7.09
CA ALA A 283 -3.79 -5.45 -7.13
C ALA A 283 -2.80 -4.31 -7.41
N ARG A 284 -2.98 -3.58 -8.51
CA ARG A 284 -2.05 -2.52 -8.95
C ARG A 284 -2.67 -1.12 -8.89
N ALA A 285 -1.92 -0.16 -8.37
CA ALA A 285 -2.26 1.27 -8.36
C ALA A 285 -1.03 2.15 -8.57
N GLU A 286 -1.23 3.40 -8.99
CA GLU A 286 -0.17 4.42 -9.03
C GLU A 286 -0.30 5.36 -7.83
N ILE A 287 0.66 5.29 -6.91
CA ILE A 287 0.68 6.06 -5.66
C ILE A 287 1.53 7.34 -5.80
N CYS A 288 1.19 8.38 -5.04
CA CYS A 288 1.94 9.63 -5.00
C CYS A 288 2.30 9.94 -3.54
N GLU A 289 3.36 9.30 -3.06
CA GLU A 289 3.73 9.24 -1.65
C GLU A 289 5.16 9.75 -1.42
N PRO A 290 5.54 10.13 -0.18
CA PRO A 290 6.92 10.41 0.19
C PRO A 290 7.86 9.21 -0.04
N GLN A 291 9.16 9.47 -0.22
CA GLN A 291 10.21 8.46 -0.27
C GLN A 291 10.43 7.80 1.10
N GLY A 292 10.90 6.56 1.11
CA GLY A 292 11.27 5.82 2.32
C GLY A 292 10.30 4.68 2.66
N PRO A 293 10.35 4.14 3.89
CA PRO A 293 9.43 3.11 4.35
C PRO A 293 7.99 3.62 4.37
N ARG A 294 7.08 2.94 3.66
CA ARG A 294 5.64 3.22 3.65
C ARG A 294 4.88 1.94 3.98
N SER A 295 3.75 2.06 4.67
CA SER A 295 2.82 0.95 4.88
C SER A 295 1.54 1.15 4.07
N ALA A 296 1.07 0.05 3.47
CA ALA A 296 -0.13 -0.03 2.65
C ALA A 296 -1.06 -1.11 3.18
N THR A 297 -2.34 -0.78 3.33
CA THR A 297 -3.42 -1.73 3.62
C THR A 297 -4.20 -2.00 2.34
N LEU A 298 -4.05 -3.20 1.79
CA LEU A 298 -4.88 -3.69 0.70
C LEU A 298 -6.23 -4.11 1.26
N THR A 299 -7.30 -3.64 0.64
CA THR A 299 -8.70 -4.00 0.93
C THR A 299 -9.34 -4.52 -0.35
N VAL A 300 -10.02 -5.67 -0.28
CA VAL A 300 -10.57 -6.40 -1.44
C VAL A 300 -11.97 -6.90 -1.13
N GLN A 301 -12.92 -6.71 -2.04
CA GLN A 301 -14.25 -7.30 -1.95
C GLN A 301 -14.20 -8.76 -2.45
N VAL A 302 -14.70 -9.70 -1.67
CA VAL A 302 -14.62 -11.14 -1.94
C VAL A 302 -15.98 -11.79 -1.69
N GLY A 303 -16.82 -11.81 -2.73
CA GLY A 303 -18.25 -12.08 -2.57
C GLY A 303 -18.93 -10.95 -1.80
N ASP A 304 -19.76 -11.27 -0.81
CA ASP A 304 -20.42 -10.28 0.06
C ASP A 304 -19.49 -9.75 1.17
N GLY A 305 -18.32 -10.38 1.38
CA GLY A 305 -17.37 -10.01 2.44
C GLY A 305 -16.27 -9.06 1.97
N LEU A 306 -15.88 -8.12 2.83
CA LEU A 306 -14.70 -7.28 2.66
C LEU A 306 -13.53 -7.88 3.44
N LEU A 307 -12.39 -8.13 2.79
CA LEU A 307 -11.16 -8.61 3.44
C LEU A 307 -10.04 -7.58 3.30
N SER A 308 -9.25 -7.39 4.35
CA SER A 308 -8.08 -6.49 4.34
C SER A 308 -6.83 -7.13 4.91
N SER A 309 -5.68 -6.56 4.56
CA SER A 309 -4.34 -7.02 4.96
C SER A 309 -3.35 -5.88 4.76
N SER A 310 -2.28 -5.82 5.57
CA SER A 310 -1.33 -4.69 5.56
C SER A 310 0.11 -5.16 5.34
N ILE A 311 0.90 -4.38 4.60
CA ILE A 311 2.31 -4.62 4.32
C ILE A 311 3.13 -3.32 4.36
N THR A 312 4.39 -3.41 4.78
CA THR A 312 5.36 -2.32 4.69
C THR A 312 6.32 -2.59 3.53
N PHE A 313 6.70 -1.55 2.78
CA PHE A 313 7.61 -1.59 1.64
C PHE A 313 8.48 -0.33 1.58
N GLN A 314 9.57 -0.37 0.82
CA GLN A 314 10.38 0.82 0.53
C GLN A 314 9.83 1.52 -0.72
N ASN A 315 9.32 2.76 -0.59
CA ASN A 315 9.05 3.61 -1.74
C ASN A 315 10.37 4.29 -2.18
N PRO A 316 10.90 4.00 -3.39
CA PRO A 316 12.23 4.47 -3.80
C PRO A 316 12.28 5.95 -4.17
N ARG A 317 11.13 6.62 -4.41
CA ARG A 317 11.07 8.02 -4.85
C ARG A 317 9.89 8.77 -4.25
N ALA A 318 10.07 10.05 -3.97
CA ALA A 318 8.98 10.95 -3.60
C ALA A 318 8.25 11.43 -4.86
N CYS A 319 6.92 11.44 -4.82
CA CYS A 319 6.11 12.08 -5.86
C CYS A 319 5.89 13.57 -5.50
N ALA A 320 6.08 14.46 -6.46
CA ALA A 320 5.87 15.90 -6.26
C ALA A 320 4.37 16.25 -6.21
N ILE A 321 3.77 16.16 -5.02
CA ILE A 321 2.43 16.72 -4.77
C ILE A 321 2.54 18.24 -4.91
N ALA A 322 1.84 18.81 -5.90
CA ALA A 322 1.77 20.25 -6.09
C ALA A 322 1.13 20.90 -4.85
N THR A 323 1.96 21.48 -3.98
CA THR A 323 1.50 22.09 -2.73
C THR A 323 0.64 23.30 -3.08
N GLU A 324 -0.64 23.28 -2.69
CA GLU A 324 -1.52 24.41 -2.93
C GLU A 324 -0.99 25.65 -2.21
N VAL A 325 -0.67 26.70 -2.98
CA VAL A 325 -0.26 27.99 -2.40
C VAL A 325 -1.42 28.56 -1.57
N PRO A 326 -1.22 28.83 -0.27
CA PRO A 326 -2.30 29.32 0.59
C PRO A 326 -2.69 30.75 0.19
N VAL A 327 -3.99 30.96 0.04
CA VAL A 327 -4.57 32.26 -0.34
C VAL A 327 -4.57 33.16 0.89
N THR A 328 -3.73 34.19 0.89
CA THR A 328 -3.45 35.03 2.07
C THR A 328 -3.63 36.51 1.74
N PRO A 329 -4.87 36.98 1.54
CA PRO A 329 -5.14 38.38 1.23
C PRO A 329 -4.89 39.29 2.44
N ILE A 330 -4.45 40.52 2.19
CA ILE A 330 -4.35 41.61 3.15
C ILE A 330 -4.74 42.93 2.46
N ILE A 331 -5.48 43.79 3.16
CA ILE A 331 -5.89 45.10 2.64
C ILE A 331 -4.76 46.11 2.87
N ARG A 332 -4.34 46.82 1.81
CA ARG A 332 -3.31 47.86 1.86
C ARG A 332 -3.72 49.11 1.08
N GLY A 333 -3.07 50.22 1.40
CA GLY A 333 -3.18 51.47 0.63
C GLY A 333 -4.51 52.22 0.77
N VAL A 334 -5.27 52.01 1.86
CA VAL A 334 -6.54 52.69 2.14
C VAL A 334 -6.39 54.20 2.07
N ARG A 335 -7.15 54.85 1.18
CA ARG A 335 -7.12 56.30 0.91
C ARG A 335 -8.53 56.84 0.66
N PHE A 336 -8.79 58.05 1.15
CA PHE A 336 -9.99 58.83 0.84
C PHE A 336 -9.65 59.98 -0.13
N ASP A 337 -10.40 60.12 -1.22
CA ASP A 337 -10.34 61.27 -2.12
C ASP A 337 -11.50 62.23 -1.87
N ALA A 338 -11.17 63.41 -1.35
CA ALA A 338 -12.11 64.47 -1.03
C ALA A 338 -12.71 65.21 -2.25
N LYS A 339 -12.30 64.88 -3.49
CA LYS A 339 -12.90 65.42 -4.73
C LYS A 339 -13.99 64.52 -5.30
N THR A 340 -13.88 63.22 -5.08
CA THR A 340 -14.80 62.19 -5.59
C THR A 340 -15.69 61.62 -4.49
N GLU A 341 -15.39 61.93 -3.22
CA GLU A 341 -16.03 61.39 -2.02
C GLU A 341 -15.93 59.87 -1.91
N LYS A 342 -14.83 59.29 -2.40
CA LYS A 342 -14.59 57.84 -2.46
C LYS A 342 -13.46 57.36 -1.58
N VAL A 343 -13.54 56.09 -1.19
CA VAL A 343 -12.47 55.34 -0.54
C VAL A 343 -11.92 54.33 -1.55
N SER A 344 -10.60 54.21 -1.58
CA SER A 344 -9.87 53.26 -2.44
C SER A 344 -8.85 52.45 -1.63
N PHE A 345 -8.67 51.18 -1.99
CA PHE A 345 -7.65 50.30 -1.42
C PHE A 345 -7.29 49.17 -2.40
N ARG A 346 -6.27 48.38 -2.07
CA ARG A 346 -5.91 47.16 -2.82
C ARG A 346 -5.78 45.96 -1.89
N VAL A 347 -6.21 44.80 -2.34
CA VAL A 347 -5.90 43.49 -1.75
C VAL A 347 -4.58 42.98 -2.34
N GLU A 348 -3.61 42.71 -1.48
CA GLU A 348 -2.29 42.13 -1.82
C GLU A 348 -2.11 40.81 -1.04
N GLY A 349 -1.17 39.94 -1.42
CA GLY A 349 -1.04 38.61 -0.76
C GLY A 349 -0.50 37.49 -1.64
N GLN A 350 -0.33 36.28 -1.07
CA GLN A 350 -0.07 35.06 -1.85
C GLN A 350 -1.37 34.42 -2.34
N GLY A 351 -1.28 33.65 -3.42
CA GLY A 351 -2.40 32.85 -3.94
C GLY A 351 -3.55 33.63 -4.61
N LEU A 352 -3.51 34.97 -4.67
CA LEU A 352 -4.62 35.82 -5.15
C LEU A 352 -5.15 35.45 -6.55
N GLY A 353 -4.31 34.90 -7.44
CA GLY A 353 -4.73 34.42 -8.77
C GLY A 353 -5.74 33.27 -8.75
N ARG A 354 -6.05 32.69 -7.58
CA ARG A 354 -7.13 31.71 -7.38
C ARG A 354 -8.48 32.35 -7.09
N ILE A 355 -8.52 33.64 -6.74
CA ILE A 355 -9.73 34.35 -6.35
C ILE A 355 -10.46 34.85 -7.61
N ALA A 356 -11.71 34.43 -7.80
CA ALA A 356 -12.58 34.93 -8.86
C ALA A 356 -13.45 36.11 -8.38
N GLN A 357 -13.79 36.15 -7.09
CA GLN A 357 -14.63 37.18 -6.49
C GLN A 357 -14.21 37.48 -5.04
N TYR A 358 -14.23 38.75 -4.69
CA TYR A 358 -14.07 39.29 -3.34
C TYR A 358 -15.45 39.83 -2.88
N SER A 359 -15.82 39.59 -1.63
CA SER A 359 -17.00 40.18 -0.97
C SER A 359 -16.52 40.92 0.28
N PHE A 360 -16.90 42.19 0.40
CA PHE A 360 -16.47 43.07 1.48
C PHE A 360 -17.66 43.52 2.33
N GLU A 361 -17.50 43.44 3.65
CA GLU A 361 -18.42 44.02 4.65
C GLU A 361 -17.63 44.98 5.53
N ILE A 362 -18.17 46.18 5.77
CA ILE A 362 -17.46 47.28 6.42
C ILE A 362 -18.23 47.73 7.65
N TYR A 363 -17.54 47.77 8.80
CA TYR A 363 -18.12 48.03 10.11
C TYR A 363 -17.58 49.32 10.71
N ASP A 364 -18.46 50.13 11.32
CA ASP A 364 -18.04 51.29 12.10
C ASP A 364 -17.36 50.88 13.43
N ARG A 365 -16.73 51.84 14.09
CA ARG A 365 -16.10 51.67 15.42
C ARG A 365 -17.02 51.15 16.54
N ASN A 366 -18.33 51.05 16.29
CA ASN A 366 -19.33 50.57 17.24
C ASN A 366 -19.87 49.17 16.84
N GLY A 367 -19.38 48.59 15.72
CA GLY A 367 -19.81 47.29 15.19
C GLY A 367 -21.02 47.34 14.24
N ASN A 368 -21.45 48.52 13.77
CA ASN A 368 -22.56 48.62 12.81
C ASN A 368 -22.05 48.44 11.37
N LEU A 369 -22.71 47.60 10.58
CA LEU A 369 -22.45 47.48 9.14
C LEU A 369 -22.82 48.80 8.43
N VAL A 370 -21.82 49.48 7.85
CA VAL A 370 -21.99 50.75 7.10
C VAL A 370 -21.93 50.58 5.58
N GLY A 371 -21.43 49.45 5.08
CA GLY A 371 -21.41 49.11 3.66
C GLY A 371 -21.11 47.65 3.39
N ARG A 372 -21.62 47.14 2.25
CA ARG A 372 -21.30 45.83 1.69
C ARG A 372 -21.24 45.92 0.17
N PHE A 373 -20.26 45.27 -0.47
CA PHE A 373 -20.16 45.17 -1.92
C PHE A 373 -19.31 43.97 -2.37
N ASP A 374 -19.51 43.53 -3.61
CA ASP A 374 -18.77 42.45 -4.25
C ASP A 374 -17.94 42.99 -5.44
N GLN A 375 -16.75 42.45 -5.66
CA GLN A 375 -15.88 42.85 -6.78
C GLN A 375 -14.99 41.71 -7.26
N SER A 376 -14.65 41.67 -8.56
CA SER A 376 -13.75 40.68 -9.18
C SER A 376 -12.30 41.18 -9.38
N SER A 377 -11.98 42.36 -8.86
CA SER A 377 -10.66 42.99 -8.93
C SER A 377 -10.05 43.10 -7.53
N PRO A 378 -8.73 42.90 -7.35
CA PRO A 378 -8.06 43.23 -6.11
C PRO A 378 -7.93 44.74 -5.87
N GLU A 379 -8.14 45.59 -6.89
CA GLU A 379 -8.24 47.05 -6.73
C GLU A 379 -9.69 47.47 -6.48
N VAL A 380 -9.93 48.11 -5.32
CA VAL A 380 -11.26 48.43 -4.80
C VAL A 380 -11.45 49.94 -4.70
N GLU A 381 -12.60 50.43 -5.14
CA GLU A 381 -12.97 51.85 -5.11
C GLU A 381 -14.50 51.98 -4.90
N PHE A 382 -14.93 52.66 -3.83
CA PHE A 382 -16.35 52.74 -3.43
C PHE A 382 -16.70 54.07 -2.74
N ASP A 383 -17.98 54.42 -2.73
CA ASP A 383 -18.47 55.73 -2.25
C ASP A 383 -18.51 55.83 -0.71
N SER A 384 -18.07 56.95 -0.16
CA SER A 384 -17.84 57.12 1.29
C SER A 384 -19.04 57.60 2.11
N PHE A 385 -20.24 57.66 1.51
CA PHE A 385 -21.40 58.40 2.04
C PHE A 385 -21.85 58.00 3.46
N ASN A 386 -21.62 56.74 3.88
CA ASN A 386 -22.02 56.24 5.19
C ASN A 386 -20.84 56.00 6.16
N ILE A 387 -19.60 56.27 5.76
CA ILE A 387 -18.41 55.87 6.53
C ILE A 387 -18.02 57.00 7.50
N PRO A 388 -18.02 56.78 8.83
CA PRO A 388 -17.61 57.81 9.79
C PRO A 388 -16.08 58.02 9.80
N ASP A 389 -15.66 59.21 10.22
CA ASP A 389 -14.25 59.54 10.35
C ASP A 389 -13.59 58.78 11.52
N GLY A 390 -12.46 58.12 11.25
CA GLY A 390 -11.70 57.34 12.24
C GLY A 390 -11.42 55.90 11.79
N GLN A 391 -11.39 54.99 12.76
CA GLN A 391 -11.13 53.56 12.57
C GLN A 391 -12.42 52.81 12.19
N ILE A 392 -12.30 51.88 11.26
CA ILE A 392 -13.33 50.96 10.77
C ILE A 392 -12.73 49.55 10.66
N SER A 393 -13.56 48.52 10.78
CA SER A 393 -13.18 47.15 10.38
C SER A 393 -13.63 46.90 8.94
N ILE A 394 -12.82 46.17 8.17
CA ILE A 394 -13.22 45.59 6.89
C ILE A 394 -13.06 44.08 6.98
N GLN A 395 -14.19 43.38 6.88
CA GLN A 395 -14.23 41.95 6.65
C GLN A 395 -14.20 41.68 5.14
N LEU A 396 -13.32 40.77 4.72
CA LEU A 396 -13.22 40.29 3.34
C LEU A 396 -13.39 38.78 3.32
N VAL A 397 -14.30 38.30 2.47
CA VAL A 397 -14.43 36.90 2.07
C VAL A 397 -14.04 36.75 0.60
N ALA A 398 -13.12 35.84 0.29
CA ALA A 398 -12.64 35.58 -1.06
C ALA A 398 -13.12 34.22 -1.57
N PHE A 399 -13.58 34.18 -2.82
CA PHE A 399 -14.20 33.01 -3.45
C PHE A 399 -13.42 32.57 -4.70
N ASP A 400 -13.32 31.26 -4.93
CA ASP A 400 -12.77 30.70 -6.16
C ASP A 400 -13.75 30.74 -7.35
N GLY A 401 -13.31 30.23 -8.51
CA GLY A 401 -14.16 30.13 -9.71
C GLY A 401 -15.35 29.16 -9.60
N ASN A 402 -15.47 28.39 -8.51
CA ASN A 402 -16.59 27.49 -8.21
C ASN A 402 -17.54 28.08 -7.14
N GLY A 403 -17.21 29.23 -6.54
CA GLY A 403 -17.96 29.84 -5.45
C GLY A 403 -17.62 29.31 -4.05
N LEU A 404 -16.51 28.59 -3.89
CA LEU A 404 -16.02 28.15 -2.58
C LEU A 404 -15.18 29.25 -1.90
N ILE A 405 -15.37 29.43 -0.60
CA ILE A 405 -14.55 30.36 0.20
C ILE A 405 -13.12 29.82 0.29
N VAL A 406 -12.15 30.59 -0.20
CA VAL A 406 -10.71 30.25 -0.19
C VAL A 406 -9.90 31.08 0.82
N ALA A 407 -10.43 32.21 1.27
CA ALA A 407 -9.89 32.98 2.38
C ALA A 407 -10.96 33.85 3.03
N GLN A 408 -10.81 34.13 4.32
CA GLN A 408 -11.58 35.15 5.05
C GLN A 408 -10.64 35.90 5.99
N ILE A 409 -10.75 37.23 6.03
CA ILE A 409 -10.01 38.11 6.95
C ILE A 409 -10.94 39.14 7.57
N ASP A 410 -10.56 39.65 8.74
CA ASP A 410 -11.07 40.87 9.35
C ASP A 410 -9.87 41.78 9.60
N GLN A 411 -9.93 43.04 9.18
CA GLN A 411 -8.82 43.97 9.28
C GLN A 411 -9.29 45.39 9.62
N ASP A 412 -8.82 45.89 10.75
CA ASP A 412 -8.94 47.30 11.13
C ASP A 412 -8.12 48.21 10.21
N VAL A 413 -8.75 49.29 9.74
CA VAL A 413 -8.12 50.36 8.96
C VAL A 413 -8.63 51.73 9.39
N THR A 414 -7.82 52.78 9.21
CA THR A 414 -8.17 54.15 9.63
C THR A 414 -8.35 55.06 8.42
N ILE A 415 -9.47 55.76 8.36
CA ILE A 415 -9.76 56.76 7.33
C ILE A 415 -9.65 58.16 7.91
N THR A 416 -8.79 58.98 7.29
CA THR A 416 -8.58 60.38 7.63
C THR A 416 -9.13 61.29 6.53
N ARG A 417 -10.22 62.01 6.80
CA ARG A 417 -10.72 63.07 5.90
C ARG A 417 -9.93 64.38 6.14
N PRO A 418 -9.56 65.14 5.10
CA PRO A 418 -8.82 66.40 5.27
C PRO A 418 -9.71 67.50 5.85
N THR A 419 -9.32 68.05 7.00
CA THR A 419 -10.04 69.16 7.64
C THR A 419 -9.87 70.48 6.88
N ALA A 420 -10.94 71.26 6.76
CA ALA A 420 -10.91 72.54 6.05
C ALA A 420 -10.07 73.61 6.77
N VAL A 421 -9.24 74.34 6.02
CA VAL A 421 -8.35 75.40 6.53
C VAL A 421 -9.10 76.74 6.63
N PRO A 422 -9.07 77.45 7.77
CA PRO A 422 -9.71 78.76 7.93
C PRO A 422 -8.85 79.93 7.41
N THR A 423 -9.50 81.02 6.98
CA THR A 423 -8.88 82.22 6.40
C THR A 423 -8.38 83.21 7.46
N GLU A 424 -7.24 83.86 7.23
CA GLU A 424 -6.63 84.86 8.13
C GLU A 424 -7.17 86.31 8.00
N THR A 425 -7.16 87.06 9.11
CA THR A 425 -7.05 88.54 9.20
C THR A 425 -6.76 88.94 10.68
N PRO A 426 -6.29 90.15 11.05
CA PRO A 426 -5.00 90.21 11.78
C PRO A 426 -4.93 91.03 13.10
N SER A 427 -3.95 90.65 13.95
CA SER A 427 -3.34 91.46 15.05
C SER A 427 -4.19 91.70 16.33
N PRO A 428 -3.61 92.00 17.54
CA PRO A 428 -2.19 92.22 17.88
C PRO A 428 -1.62 91.48 19.14
N THR A 429 -0.27 91.44 19.18
CA THR A 429 0.71 91.53 20.30
C THR A 429 0.24 91.68 21.77
N PRO A 430 1.00 91.19 22.79
CA PRO A 430 1.59 89.86 22.96
C PRO A 430 1.33 89.25 24.38
N SER A 431 1.72 87.99 24.60
CA SER A 431 1.92 87.39 25.94
C SER A 431 2.97 86.26 25.87
N PRO A 432 3.58 85.83 26.99
CA PRO A 432 4.97 85.37 26.98
C PRO A 432 5.20 84.11 26.14
N THR A 433 6.25 84.16 25.31
CA THR A 433 6.69 83.07 24.46
C THR A 433 7.15 81.88 25.29
N ILE A 434 6.28 80.88 25.44
CA ILE A 434 6.72 79.50 25.65
C ILE A 434 7.23 79.05 24.28
N THR A 435 8.55 79.02 24.09
CA THR A 435 9.13 78.44 22.86
C THR A 435 8.73 76.96 22.81
N PRO A 436 7.99 76.50 21.79
CA PRO A 436 7.79 75.07 21.62
C PRO A 436 9.17 74.46 21.34
N THR A 437 9.64 73.61 22.25
CA THR A 437 10.87 72.85 22.04
C THR A 437 10.72 72.10 20.71
N PRO A 438 11.62 72.30 19.73
CA PRO A 438 11.51 71.59 18.46
C PRO A 438 11.52 70.07 18.72
N PRO A 439 10.73 69.28 17.96
CA PRO A 439 10.66 67.84 18.16
C PRO A 439 12.07 67.25 18.11
N ALA A 440 12.45 66.50 19.15
CA ALA A 440 13.79 65.99 19.30
C ALA A 440 14.16 65.03 18.16
N ILE A 441 15.36 65.16 17.62
CA ILE A 441 15.89 64.26 16.59
C ILE A 441 16.24 62.93 17.27
N SER A 442 15.50 61.86 16.98
CA SER A 442 15.67 60.57 17.64
C SER A 442 15.36 59.38 16.74
N ALA A 443 15.90 58.22 17.10
CA ALA A 443 15.43 56.92 16.64
C ALA A 443 15.42 55.98 17.85
N THR A 444 14.24 55.72 18.38
CA THR A 444 14.04 54.89 19.58
C THR A 444 13.77 53.44 19.16
N ILE A 445 14.47 52.47 19.73
CA ILE A 445 14.17 51.04 19.49
C ILE A 445 12.82 50.71 20.14
N THR A 446 11.89 50.17 19.37
CA THR A 446 10.53 49.80 19.82
C THR A 446 10.35 48.30 20.01
N GLY A 447 11.19 47.48 19.37
CA GLY A 447 11.20 46.03 19.53
C GLY A 447 12.35 45.37 18.79
N ILE A 448 12.67 44.14 19.19
CA ILE A 448 13.62 43.26 18.50
C ILE A 448 12.90 41.94 18.23
N GLU A 449 12.80 41.57 16.97
CA GLU A 449 12.14 40.36 16.47
C GLU A 449 13.19 39.42 15.86
N TYR A 450 13.05 38.10 16.03
CA TYR A 450 13.98 37.10 15.48
C TYR A 450 13.35 36.36 14.30
N LEU A 451 14.09 36.28 13.20
CA LEU A 451 13.74 35.58 11.98
C LEU A 451 14.49 34.24 11.94
N PRO A 452 13.81 33.09 12.18
CA PRO A 452 14.48 31.80 12.27
C PRO A 452 15.10 31.35 10.94
N ASP A 453 14.44 31.62 9.82
CA ASP A 453 14.83 31.12 8.49
C ASP A 453 16.05 31.82 7.90
N THR A 454 16.39 33.01 8.42
CA THR A 454 17.53 33.84 7.96
C THR A 454 18.54 34.12 9.07
N ASP A 455 18.38 33.49 10.24
CA ASP A 455 19.28 33.62 11.41
C ASP A 455 19.63 35.08 11.74
N SER A 456 18.58 35.91 11.77
CA SER A 456 18.70 37.37 11.81
C SER A 456 17.69 37.98 12.77
N ILE A 457 17.91 39.23 13.18
CA ILE A 457 16.95 40.02 13.94
C ILE A 457 16.53 41.28 13.17
N ASN A 458 15.25 41.65 13.30
CA ASN A 458 14.75 42.98 12.94
C ASN A 458 14.77 43.86 14.19
N VAL A 459 15.54 44.94 14.16
CA VAL A 459 15.55 45.99 15.18
C VAL A 459 14.60 47.09 14.73
N ASN A 460 13.38 47.10 15.26
CA ASN A 460 12.31 48.04 14.88
C ASN A 460 12.50 49.38 15.59
N LEU A 461 12.23 50.48 14.87
CA LEU A 461 12.54 51.84 15.31
C LEU A 461 11.33 52.78 15.19
N LEU A 462 11.23 53.75 16.10
CA LEU A 462 10.40 54.93 15.98
C LEU A 462 11.30 56.16 15.76
N ILE A 463 11.26 56.73 14.55
CA ILE A 463 12.15 57.80 14.11
C ILE A 463 11.42 59.15 14.11
N THR A 464 12.03 60.19 14.68
CA THR A 464 11.49 61.55 14.73
C THR A 464 12.38 62.53 13.98
N THR A 465 11.78 63.41 13.17
CA THR A 465 12.47 64.36 12.28
C THR A 465 13.56 63.71 11.39
N PRO A 466 13.23 62.67 10.60
CA PRO A 466 14.21 61.89 9.84
C PRO A 466 15.08 62.74 8.91
N ASP A 467 14.53 63.81 8.33
CA ASP A 467 15.24 64.74 7.43
C ASP A 467 16.46 65.42 8.10
N GLN A 468 16.51 65.47 9.44
CA GLN A 468 17.60 66.10 10.20
C GLN A 468 18.70 65.11 10.61
N ILE A 469 18.59 63.83 10.27
CA ILE A 469 19.55 62.76 10.58
C ILE A 469 20.57 62.64 9.44
N SER A 470 21.86 62.50 9.76
CA SER A 470 22.95 62.24 8.79
C SER A 470 23.50 60.82 8.84
N ARG A 471 23.39 60.14 9.99
CA ARG A 471 23.94 58.79 10.19
C ARG A 471 23.28 58.09 11.37
N PHE A 472 23.11 56.77 11.22
CA PHE A 472 22.93 55.85 12.33
C PHE A 472 24.22 55.04 12.53
N GLU A 473 24.58 54.77 13.78
CA GLU A 473 25.56 53.76 14.15
C GLU A 473 24.88 52.81 15.13
N LEU A 474 24.85 51.52 14.82
CA LEU A 474 24.19 50.50 15.63
C LEU A 474 25.24 49.49 16.11
N ASP A 475 25.43 49.40 17.41
CA ASP A 475 26.33 48.46 18.07
C ASP A 475 25.52 47.35 18.77
N VAL A 476 26.04 46.13 18.75
CA VAL A 476 25.57 45.01 19.58
C VAL A 476 26.69 44.64 20.54
N VAL A 477 26.45 44.80 21.84
CA VAL A 477 27.41 44.50 22.91
C VAL A 477 26.94 43.32 23.76
N ASP A 478 27.88 42.53 24.28
CA ASP A 478 27.58 41.45 25.22
C ASP A 478 27.26 41.97 26.65
N ARG A 479 26.96 41.07 27.59
CA ARG A 479 26.72 41.42 29.00
C ARG A 479 27.90 42.10 29.71
N ASN A 480 29.10 42.05 29.14
CA ASN A 480 30.32 42.66 29.67
C ASN A 480 30.64 44.01 29.02
N GLY A 481 29.83 44.46 28.05
CA GLY A 481 30.07 45.69 27.26
C GLY A 481 31.08 45.51 26.12
N ILE A 482 31.43 44.27 25.75
CA ILE A 482 32.31 43.97 24.63
C ILE A 482 31.49 44.03 23.34
N LEU A 483 31.96 44.80 22.36
CA LEU A 483 31.36 44.92 21.04
C LEU A 483 31.46 43.59 20.28
N ALA A 484 30.31 42.94 20.05
CA ALA A 484 30.21 41.72 19.26
C ALA A 484 30.00 42.03 17.76
N PHE A 485 29.29 43.11 17.45
CA PHE A 485 28.92 43.49 16.09
C PHE A 485 28.63 45.00 15.99
N SER A 486 28.85 45.63 14.84
CA SER A 486 28.56 47.05 14.61
C SER A 486 28.22 47.33 13.14
N LEU A 487 27.22 48.17 12.90
CA LEU A 487 26.77 48.59 11.58
C LEU A 487 26.61 50.11 11.47
N ARG A 488 26.71 50.60 10.22
CA ARG A 488 26.39 51.96 9.82
C ARG A 488 25.40 51.93 8.65
N PRO A 489 24.13 51.57 8.91
CA PRO A 489 23.14 51.37 7.85
C PRO A 489 22.80 52.69 7.14
N PRO A 490 22.48 52.67 5.84
CA PRO A 490 22.14 53.88 5.09
C PRO A 490 20.87 54.55 5.65
N VAL A 491 20.91 55.85 5.88
CA VAL A 491 19.81 56.60 6.52
C VAL A 491 18.51 56.47 5.73
N THR A 492 18.58 56.46 4.40
CA THR A 492 17.43 56.22 3.51
C THR A 492 16.68 54.94 3.84
N ASP A 493 17.43 53.86 4.05
CA ASP A 493 16.88 52.50 4.11
C ASP A 493 16.22 52.29 5.47
N VAL A 494 16.88 52.77 6.53
CA VAL A 494 16.37 52.78 7.91
C VAL A 494 15.14 53.69 8.06
N VAL A 495 15.12 54.86 7.40
CA VAL A 495 13.95 55.78 7.44
C VAL A 495 12.77 55.24 6.64
N ASN A 496 13.01 54.61 5.49
CA ASN A 496 11.95 54.03 4.66
C ASN A 496 11.34 52.77 5.29
N ALA A 497 12.16 51.91 5.91
CA ALA A 497 11.70 50.65 6.50
C ALA A 497 11.31 50.77 8.00
N ASN A 498 11.76 51.81 8.69
CA ASN A 498 11.67 51.98 10.16
C ASN A 498 12.25 50.78 10.96
N LEU A 499 13.22 50.07 10.39
CA LEU A 499 13.92 48.96 11.02
C LEU A 499 15.36 48.82 10.51
N VAL A 500 16.16 48.05 11.25
CA VAL A 500 17.48 47.56 10.81
C VAL A 500 17.50 46.04 10.93
N ASN A 501 17.73 45.33 9.83
CA ASN A 501 17.97 43.88 9.85
C ASN A 501 19.44 43.57 10.15
N ILE A 502 19.69 42.56 10.97
CA ILE A 502 21.02 42.17 11.46
C ILE A 502 21.12 40.65 11.46
N ASN A 503 22.07 40.07 10.72
CA ASN A 503 22.42 38.66 10.89
C ASN A 503 23.06 38.44 12.28
N ILE A 504 22.59 37.41 13.00
CA ILE A 504 23.08 37.05 14.34
C ILE A 504 23.72 35.66 14.38
N SER A 505 24.13 35.11 13.22
CA SER A 505 24.79 33.80 13.14
C SER A 505 26.06 33.70 13.97
N SER A 506 26.78 34.82 14.12
CA SER A 506 28.00 34.95 14.92
C SER A 506 27.77 35.14 16.43
N LEU A 507 26.53 35.37 16.87
CA LEU A 507 26.21 35.60 18.28
C LEU A 507 25.96 34.28 19.03
N ILE A 508 26.38 34.22 20.29
CA ILE A 508 26.32 33.02 21.13
C ILE A 508 24.84 32.70 21.46
N PRO A 509 24.37 31.46 21.22
CA PRO A 509 23.03 31.01 21.62
C PRO A 509 22.74 31.20 23.12
N GLN A 510 21.51 31.54 23.49
CA GLN A 510 21.05 31.84 24.86
C GLN A 510 21.80 32.97 25.60
N ALA A 511 22.82 33.58 25.00
CA ALA A 511 23.45 34.78 25.57
C ALA A 511 22.53 36.00 25.40
N GLN A 512 22.64 36.94 26.34
CA GLN A 512 21.93 38.22 26.29
C GLN A 512 22.89 39.29 25.77
N TYR A 513 22.40 40.10 24.86
CA TYR A 513 23.09 41.22 24.24
C TYR A 513 22.28 42.49 24.45
N ASN A 514 22.95 43.63 24.39
CA ASN A 514 22.31 44.94 24.30
C ASN A 514 22.58 45.50 22.90
N VAL A 515 21.50 45.84 22.18
CA VAL A 515 21.54 46.56 20.91
C VAL A 515 21.39 48.04 21.20
N GLN A 516 22.39 48.84 20.82
CA GLN A 516 22.38 50.28 20.99
C GLN A 516 22.47 50.99 19.64
N ILE A 517 21.46 51.78 19.30
CA ILE A 517 21.47 52.69 18.16
C ILE A 517 21.85 54.11 18.60
N ARG A 518 22.73 54.75 17.83
CA ARG A 518 23.21 56.12 18.01
C ARG A 518 22.86 56.95 16.78
N THR A 519 22.13 58.03 16.98
CA THR A 519 21.57 58.89 15.95
C THR A 519 22.33 60.21 15.87
N PHE A 520 22.85 60.54 14.69
CA PHE A 520 23.65 61.75 14.47
C PHE A 520 22.91 62.75 13.57
N ASN A 521 22.92 64.04 13.92
CA ASN A 521 22.26 65.09 13.14
C ASN A 521 23.08 65.50 11.89
N GLN A 522 22.52 66.38 11.04
CA GLN A 522 23.23 66.95 9.87
C GLN A 522 24.56 67.66 10.18
N GLN A 523 24.83 68.04 11.43
CA GLN A 523 26.12 68.62 11.86
C GLN A 523 27.12 67.55 12.35
N GLY A 524 26.78 66.26 12.25
CA GLY A 524 27.61 65.14 12.70
C GLY A 524 27.62 64.95 14.23
N GLN A 525 26.76 65.65 14.97
CA GLN A 525 26.67 65.54 16.43
C GLN A 525 25.74 64.40 16.82
N LEU A 526 26.12 63.63 17.85
CA LEU A 526 25.26 62.63 18.48
C LEU A 526 24.11 63.33 19.22
N VAL A 527 22.88 63.11 18.78
CA VAL A 527 21.67 63.77 19.31
C VAL A 527 20.77 62.85 20.11
N ASN A 528 20.83 61.54 19.86
CA ASN A 528 20.04 60.54 20.57
C ASN A 528 20.77 59.20 20.61
N ILE A 529 20.59 58.48 21.71
CA ILE A 529 20.98 57.08 21.91
C ILE A 529 19.72 56.36 22.37
N SER A 530 19.46 55.18 21.84
CA SER A 530 18.44 54.26 22.34
C SER A 530 19.03 52.86 22.39
N ASP A 531 18.71 52.11 23.44
CA ASP A 531 19.25 50.78 23.66
C ASP A 531 18.21 49.80 24.19
N GLN A 532 18.29 48.54 23.74
CA GLN A 532 17.36 47.48 24.12
C GLN A 532 18.11 46.15 24.25
N SER A 533 17.83 45.42 25.33
CA SER A 533 18.34 44.06 25.52
C SER A 533 17.52 43.02 24.77
N PHE A 534 18.19 42.03 24.19
CA PHE A 534 17.57 40.78 23.73
C PHE A 534 18.42 39.57 24.15
N THR A 535 17.79 38.39 24.18
CA THR A 535 18.49 37.11 24.32
C THR A 535 18.46 36.40 22.98
N ASN A 536 19.59 35.87 22.52
CA ASN A 536 19.64 35.07 21.30
C ASN A 536 18.79 33.80 21.50
N PRO A 537 17.65 33.65 20.79
CA PRO A 537 16.66 32.63 21.13
C PRO A 537 17.04 31.22 20.70
N LYS A 538 18.13 31.04 19.92
CA LYS A 538 18.69 29.73 19.59
C LYS A 538 18.87 28.88 20.84
N VAL A 539 18.19 27.73 20.90
CA VAL A 539 18.32 26.77 22.01
C VAL A 539 19.48 25.83 21.70
N ILE A 540 20.41 25.69 22.66
CA ILE A 540 21.44 24.64 22.63
C ILE A 540 20.87 23.33 23.18
N THR A 541 20.45 22.45 22.27
CA THR A 541 20.07 21.07 22.59
C THR A 541 21.25 20.36 23.28
N PRO A 542 21.04 19.64 24.39
CA PRO A 542 22.14 18.96 25.10
C PRO A 542 22.80 17.93 24.19
N THR A 543 24.11 18.08 23.99
CA THR A 543 24.89 17.29 23.04
C THR A 543 25.04 15.85 23.54
N PRO A 544 24.76 14.82 22.71
CA PRO A 544 25.38 13.50 22.91
C PRO A 544 26.92 13.63 22.80
N SER A 545 27.66 12.58 23.18
CA SER A 545 29.14 12.60 23.15
C SER A 545 29.70 13.02 21.78
N PRO A 546 30.84 13.74 21.76
CA PRO A 546 31.03 14.93 20.95
C PRO A 546 30.84 14.72 19.43
N THR A 547 29.77 15.29 18.89
CA THR A 547 29.62 15.49 17.45
C THR A 547 30.70 16.44 16.93
N ALA A 548 31.34 16.08 15.81
CA ALA A 548 32.38 16.89 15.19
C ALA A 548 31.84 18.25 14.70
N THR A 549 32.73 19.23 14.56
CA THR A 549 32.49 20.42 13.73
C THR A 549 32.06 19.98 12.33
N PRO A 550 31.02 20.56 11.71
CA PRO A 550 30.66 20.23 10.32
C PRO A 550 31.86 20.53 9.43
N GLN A 551 32.47 19.49 8.88
CA GLN A 551 33.66 19.63 8.04
C GLN A 551 33.21 19.89 6.61
N VAL A 552 33.43 21.11 6.12
CA VAL A 552 33.21 21.44 4.71
C VAL A 552 34.15 20.57 3.87
N SER A 553 33.59 19.52 3.26
CA SER A 553 34.35 18.38 2.78
C SER A 553 33.58 17.57 1.75
N ALA A 554 34.31 16.80 0.95
CA ALA A 554 33.74 15.77 0.09
C ALA A 554 34.62 14.52 0.20
N SER A 555 33.98 13.37 0.39
CA SER A 555 34.62 12.06 0.46
C SER A 555 34.00 11.10 -0.55
N VAL A 556 34.74 10.07 -0.95
CA VAL A 556 34.16 8.96 -1.73
C VAL A 556 33.35 8.09 -0.77
N ASP A 557 32.03 8.04 -0.98
CA ASP A 557 31.11 7.16 -0.27
C ASP A 557 31.15 5.75 -0.87
N THR A 558 30.82 5.64 -2.15
CA THR A 558 30.70 4.37 -2.87
C THR A 558 31.50 4.39 -4.17
N ILE A 559 32.17 3.27 -4.48
CA ILE A 559 32.89 3.05 -5.75
C ILE A 559 32.18 1.94 -6.53
N VAL A 560 31.58 2.28 -7.67
CA VAL A 560 30.85 1.33 -8.53
C VAL A 560 31.69 1.01 -9.79
N PRO A 561 32.01 -0.27 -10.07
CA PRO A 561 32.81 -0.62 -11.23
C PRO A 561 31.99 -0.73 -12.52
N ASP A 562 32.34 0.08 -13.53
CA ASP A 562 31.78 0.04 -14.89
C ASP A 562 32.86 -0.51 -15.84
N LEU A 563 33.09 -1.83 -15.72
CA LEU A 563 34.17 -2.54 -16.41
C LEU A 563 33.98 -2.62 -17.93
N ASP A 564 32.75 -2.50 -18.41
CA ASP A 564 32.46 -2.54 -19.85
C ASP A 564 32.74 -1.19 -20.54
N ASN A 565 32.77 -0.09 -19.78
CA ASN A 565 33.31 1.20 -20.21
C ASN A 565 34.74 1.49 -19.64
N ASN A 566 35.41 0.48 -19.08
CA ASN A 566 36.76 0.56 -18.49
C ASN A 566 36.96 1.70 -17.46
N ARG A 567 35.95 1.95 -16.61
CA ARG A 567 35.96 3.04 -15.62
C ARG A 567 35.39 2.59 -14.28
N VAL A 568 35.57 3.43 -13.24
CA VAL A 568 34.72 3.37 -12.04
C VAL A 568 33.95 4.67 -11.86
N ILE A 569 32.77 4.56 -11.28
CA ILE A 569 31.91 5.67 -10.89
C ILE A 569 32.10 5.87 -9.39
N LEU A 570 32.41 7.10 -8.98
CA LEU A 570 32.52 7.50 -7.59
C LEU A 570 31.25 8.26 -7.20
N GLN A 571 30.56 7.79 -6.17
CA GLN A 571 29.54 8.55 -5.47
C GLN A 571 30.23 9.34 -4.35
N LEU A 572 29.98 10.64 -4.26
CA LEU A 572 30.57 11.52 -3.26
C LEU A 572 29.57 11.89 -2.17
N ALA A 573 29.95 11.69 -0.91
CA ALA A 573 29.29 12.34 0.22
C ALA A 573 29.86 13.76 0.37
N VAL A 574 29.04 14.77 0.08
CA VAL A 574 29.43 16.19 0.16
C VAL A 574 28.78 16.84 1.39
N GLN A 575 29.59 17.46 2.24
CA GLN A 575 29.17 18.16 3.46
C GLN A 575 29.36 19.67 3.29
N SER A 576 28.29 20.43 3.56
CA SER A 576 28.21 21.89 3.32
C SER A 576 28.55 22.29 1.87
N PRO A 577 27.79 21.77 0.87
CA PRO A 577 28.06 22.03 -0.56
C PRO A 577 28.10 23.52 -0.90
N ASP A 578 27.24 24.35 -0.28
CA ASP A 578 27.14 25.80 -0.52
C ASP A 578 28.44 26.59 -0.17
N SER A 579 29.40 25.94 0.48
CA SER A 579 30.71 26.49 0.82
C SER A 579 31.86 25.98 -0.07
N ILE A 580 31.56 25.12 -1.05
CA ILE A 580 32.52 24.46 -1.94
C ILE A 580 32.38 25.01 -3.37
N GLY A 581 33.44 25.62 -3.89
CA GLY A 581 33.51 26.15 -5.27
C GLY A 581 34.20 25.23 -6.27
N GLU A 582 34.97 24.24 -5.81
CA GLU A 582 35.53 23.18 -6.67
C GLU A 582 35.71 21.89 -5.87
N ILE A 583 35.41 20.74 -6.48
CA ILE A 583 35.86 19.42 -6.02
C ILE A 583 36.79 18.85 -7.09
N THR A 584 38.08 18.68 -6.77
CA THR A 584 39.07 18.04 -7.66
C THR A 584 39.37 16.61 -7.16
N ILE A 585 39.41 15.63 -8.07
CA ILE A 585 39.78 14.24 -7.76
C ILE A 585 41.12 13.87 -8.42
N ASP A 586 42.01 13.33 -7.59
CA ASP A 586 43.33 12.79 -7.94
C ASP A 586 43.38 11.28 -7.72
N ILE A 587 44.08 10.55 -8.60
CA ILE A 587 44.44 9.14 -8.41
C ILE A 587 45.94 9.04 -8.15
N LEU A 588 46.31 8.42 -7.04
CA LEU A 588 47.69 8.21 -6.62
C LEU A 588 48.05 6.72 -6.54
N ASP A 589 49.31 6.39 -6.72
CA ASP A 589 49.82 5.03 -6.48
C ASP A 589 49.94 4.72 -4.98
N LYS A 590 50.25 3.46 -4.66
CA LYS A 590 50.56 3.00 -3.30
C LYS A 590 51.67 3.77 -2.57
N ASN A 591 52.50 4.55 -3.28
CA ASN A 591 53.56 5.40 -2.72
C ASN A 591 53.12 6.87 -2.52
N ASN A 592 51.85 7.21 -2.80
CA ASN A 592 51.30 8.57 -2.86
C ASN A 592 51.92 9.45 -3.97
N THR A 593 52.39 8.83 -5.05
CA THR A 593 52.77 9.50 -6.31
C THR A 593 51.52 9.78 -7.12
N LEU A 594 51.37 10.98 -7.68
CA LEU A 594 50.22 11.33 -8.52
C LEU A 594 50.30 10.59 -9.87
N VAL A 595 49.30 9.77 -10.18
CA VAL A 595 49.22 8.97 -11.43
C VAL A 595 48.25 9.60 -12.43
N ARG A 596 47.13 10.15 -11.95
CA ARG A 596 46.11 10.85 -12.73
C ARG A 596 45.51 11.98 -11.90
N SER A 597 45.09 13.08 -12.54
CA SER A 597 44.59 14.29 -11.90
C SER A 597 43.63 15.02 -12.84
N GLY A 598 42.86 15.97 -12.31
CA GLY A 598 42.04 16.89 -13.12
C GLY A 598 40.63 16.40 -13.47
N ILE A 599 40.07 15.48 -12.68
CA ILE A 599 38.62 15.28 -12.66
C ILE A 599 38.06 16.32 -11.68
N SER A 600 37.71 17.50 -12.21
CA SER A 600 37.00 18.54 -11.44
C SER A 600 35.50 18.41 -11.69
N LEU A 601 34.71 18.47 -10.63
CA LEU A 601 33.25 18.50 -10.68
C LEU A 601 32.73 19.94 -10.65
N THR A 602 31.58 20.16 -11.28
CA THR A 602 30.87 21.45 -11.29
C THR A 602 29.84 21.54 -10.16
N GLU A 603 29.29 22.75 -9.94
CA GLU A 603 28.41 23.06 -8.82
C GLU A 603 27.16 22.17 -8.80
N GLY A 604 27.06 21.31 -7.77
CA GLY A 604 25.96 20.34 -7.61
C GLY A 604 26.24 18.91 -8.11
N GLU A 605 27.36 18.64 -8.78
CA GLU A 605 27.70 17.26 -9.19
C GLU A 605 28.25 16.44 -8.00
N THR A 606 27.59 15.31 -7.70
CA THR A 606 28.03 14.33 -6.67
C THR A 606 28.59 13.03 -7.25
N GLU A 607 28.63 12.88 -8.58
CA GLU A 607 29.15 11.71 -9.28
C GLU A 607 30.43 12.04 -10.06
N ALA A 608 31.43 11.16 -10.04
CA ALA A 608 32.65 11.30 -10.84
C ALA A 608 33.06 10.01 -11.58
N PHE A 609 33.51 10.16 -12.83
CA PHE A 609 33.92 9.03 -13.67
C PHE A 609 35.45 8.94 -13.77
N VAL A 610 36.04 7.86 -13.23
CA VAL A 610 37.49 7.60 -13.27
C VAL A 610 37.80 6.53 -14.32
N ASP A 611 38.41 6.95 -15.43
CA ASP A 611 38.98 6.07 -16.46
C ASP A 611 40.17 5.24 -15.90
N LEU A 612 40.08 3.91 -16.01
CA LEU A 612 41.07 2.95 -15.52
C LEU A 612 42.21 2.70 -16.52
N THR A 613 42.15 3.28 -17.72
CA THR A 613 43.17 3.10 -18.76
C THR A 613 44.56 3.47 -18.23
N GLY A 614 45.51 2.53 -18.35
CA GLY A 614 46.90 2.72 -17.89
C GLY A 614 47.14 2.47 -16.40
N LEU A 615 46.13 2.09 -15.61
CA LEU A 615 46.32 1.58 -14.24
C LEU A 615 46.61 0.07 -14.26
N GLU A 616 47.47 -0.41 -13.35
CA GLU A 616 47.83 -1.83 -13.24
C GLU A 616 46.63 -2.65 -12.72
N PRO A 617 46.23 -3.74 -13.39
CA PRO A 617 45.19 -4.66 -12.91
C PRO A 617 45.48 -5.26 -11.52
N GLU A 618 44.50 -5.30 -10.62
CA GLU A 618 44.61 -5.66 -9.18
C GLU A 618 45.60 -4.77 -8.37
N GLY A 619 46.08 -3.66 -8.94
CA GLY A 619 46.94 -2.70 -8.26
C GLY A 619 46.21 -1.86 -7.20
N GLU A 620 46.88 -1.58 -6.08
CA GLU A 620 46.40 -0.65 -5.05
C GLU A 620 46.72 0.80 -5.43
N TYR A 621 45.66 1.61 -5.50
CA TYR A 621 45.66 3.05 -5.74
C TYR A 621 44.94 3.78 -4.59
N ARG A 622 45.07 5.10 -4.56
CA ARG A 622 44.36 5.97 -3.62
C ARG A 622 43.69 7.11 -4.35
N ILE A 623 42.39 7.26 -4.10
CA ILE A 623 41.56 8.32 -4.66
C ILE A 623 41.55 9.45 -3.65
N ARG A 624 42.19 10.58 -3.98
CA ARG A 624 42.21 11.78 -3.14
C ARG A 624 41.18 12.77 -3.67
N VAL A 625 40.22 13.14 -2.82
CA VAL A 625 39.24 14.19 -3.09
C VAL A 625 39.72 15.47 -2.41
N VAL A 626 39.78 16.57 -3.15
CA VAL A 626 40.24 17.88 -2.67
C VAL A 626 39.10 18.88 -2.88
N THR A 627 38.52 19.39 -1.80
CA THR A 627 37.53 20.47 -1.88
C THR A 627 38.20 21.83 -1.79
N ARG A 628 37.63 22.83 -2.46
CA ARG A 628 38.06 24.23 -2.39
C ARG A 628 36.89 25.17 -2.19
N ASP A 629 37.13 26.34 -1.60
CA ASP A 629 36.18 27.45 -1.62
C ASP A 629 36.10 28.13 -3.00
N ASN A 630 35.16 29.08 -3.14
CA ASN A 630 34.98 29.93 -4.32
C ASN A 630 36.17 30.87 -4.65
N VAL A 631 37.26 30.81 -3.88
CA VAL A 631 38.51 31.56 -4.06
C VAL A 631 39.69 30.63 -4.36
N GLY A 632 39.46 29.30 -4.36
CA GLY A 632 40.45 28.26 -4.66
C GLY A 632 41.25 27.76 -3.45
N ASN A 633 40.96 28.20 -2.22
CA ASN A 633 41.61 27.72 -1.00
C ASN A 633 41.10 26.31 -0.66
N VAL A 634 42.01 25.39 -0.33
CA VAL A 634 41.62 23.99 -0.03
C VAL A 634 40.99 23.88 1.35
N LEU A 635 39.79 23.29 1.42
CA LEU A 635 39.00 23.12 2.63
C LEU A 635 39.21 21.74 3.28
N SER A 636 39.11 20.66 2.50
CA SER A 636 39.44 19.29 2.94
C SER A 636 40.32 18.53 1.94
N ARG A 637 40.89 17.41 2.39
CA ARG A 637 41.63 16.46 1.56
C ARG A 637 41.37 15.03 2.05
N GLU A 638 40.28 14.43 1.57
CA GLU A 638 39.94 13.06 1.89
C GLU A 638 40.69 12.08 0.98
N THR A 639 40.92 10.84 1.42
CA THR A 639 41.63 9.84 0.62
C THR A 639 41.14 8.42 0.89
N THR A 640 40.54 7.80 -0.12
CA THR A 640 39.99 6.44 -0.08
C THR A 640 40.90 5.47 -0.83
N VAL A 641 41.15 4.28 -0.27
CA VAL A 641 41.94 3.24 -0.93
C VAL A 641 41.08 2.50 -1.96
N PHE A 642 41.63 2.24 -3.13
CA PHE A 642 40.93 1.63 -4.26
C PHE A 642 41.83 0.58 -4.92
N ILE A 643 41.33 -0.65 -5.09
CA ILE A 643 42.02 -1.70 -5.84
C ILE A 643 41.43 -1.71 -7.25
N ASN A 644 42.29 -1.56 -8.27
CA ASN A 644 41.86 -1.49 -9.66
C ASN A 644 41.13 -2.79 -10.08
N PRO A 645 39.80 -2.75 -10.32
CA PRO A 645 38.99 -3.95 -10.46
C PRO A 645 39.24 -4.60 -11.81
N VAL A 646 39.62 -5.88 -11.78
CA VAL A 646 39.93 -6.62 -13.01
C VAL A 646 38.70 -7.35 -13.48
N ARG A 647 38.38 -7.18 -14.76
CA ARG A 647 37.42 -8.02 -15.49
C ARG A 647 38.00 -9.45 -15.56
N ARG A 648 37.80 -10.23 -14.49
CA ARG A 648 38.29 -11.60 -14.38
C ARG A 648 37.68 -12.43 -15.50
N ILE A 649 38.49 -12.67 -16.54
CA ILE A 649 38.11 -13.52 -17.68
C ILE A 649 38.07 -14.96 -17.16
N LEU A 650 36.93 -15.36 -16.61
CA LEU A 650 36.54 -16.75 -16.53
C LEU A 650 36.64 -17.31 -17.95
N THR A 651 37.46 -18.36 -18.14
CA THR A 651 37.72 -18.95 -19.44
C THR A 651 36.37 -19.29 -20.10
N PRO A 652 36.03 -18.70 -21.26
CA PRO A 652 34.65 -18.69 -21.70
C PRO A 652 34.20 -20.07 -22.20
N THR A 653 33.47 -20.79 -21.35
CA THR A 653 32.29 -21.52 -21.85
C THR A 653 31.40 -20.46 -22.51
N PRO A 654 31.08 -20.56 -23.81
CA PRO A 654 30.40 -19.49 -24.52
C PRO A 654 28.98 -19.29 -23.98
N SER A 655 28.79 -18.23 -23.19
CA SER A 655 27.44 -17.73 -22.89
C SER A 655 26.82 -17.26 -24.20
N PRO A 656 25.61 -17.72 -24.58
CA PRO A 656 25.03 -17.42 -25.87
C PRO A 656 24.72 -15.93 -25.98
N THR A 657 25.18 -15.30 -27.06
CA THR A 657 24.59 -14.05 -27.56
C THR A 657 23.07 -14.25 -27.63
N PRO A 658 22.23 -13.35 -27.09
CA PRO A 658 20.78 -13.56 -27.02
C PRO A 658 20.24 -13.87 -28.41
N GLN A 659 19.84 -15.13 -28.61
CA GLN A 659 19.36 -15.60 -29.89
C GLN A 659 18.00 -14.94 -30.14
N VAL A 660 17.87 -14.23 -31.26
CA VAL A 660 16.57 -13.81 -31.76
C VAL A 660 15.98 -15.04 -32.45
N SER A 661 15.10 -15.75 -31.76
CA SER A 661 14.41 -16.94 -32.31
C SER A 661 12.95 -16.65 -32.52
N ALA A 662 12.44 -16.95 -33.72
CA ALA A 662 11.02 -17.07 -33.98
C ALA A 662 10.75 -18.49 -34.48
N VAL A 663 10.14 -19.31 -33.64
CA VAL A 663 9.96 -20.75 -33.84
C VAL A 663 8.47 -21.06 -33.97
N ILE A 664 8.12 -21.91 -34.93
CA ILE A 664 6.79 -22.54 -34.99
C ILE A 664 6.79 -23.64 -33.94
N ASP A 665 6.05 -23.45 -32.85
CA ASP A 665 5.99 -24.41 -31.73
C ASP A 665 4.90 -25.46 -31.97
N ASN A 666 3.78 -25.07 -32.61
CA ASN A 666 2.69 -25.96 -33.02
C ASN A 666 1.95 -25.47 -34.28
N ILE A 667 1.31 -26.37 -35.02
CA ILE A 667 0.44 -26.05 -36.16
C ILE A 667 -0.86 -26.84 -36.02
N ARG A 668 -1.99 -26.13 -36.09
CA ARG A 668 -3.36 -26.68 -36.02
C ARG A 668 -4.13 -26.31 -37.28
N GLN A 669 -5.08 -27.15 -37.70
CA GLN A 669 -5.97 -26.90 -38.83
C GLN A 669 -7.36 -26.52 -38.31
N ASP A 670 -7.94 -25.42 -38.78
CA ASP A 670 -9.38 -25.17 -38.63
C ASP A 670 -10.13 -25.87 -39.78
N GLU A 671 -10.70 -27.04 -39.47
CA GLU A 671 -11.49 -27.86 -40.40
C GLU A 671 -12.76 -27.17 -40.93
N ARG A 672 -13.19 -26.04 -40.33
CA ARG A 672 -14.42 -25.31 -40.70
C ARG A 672 -14.15 -24.00 -41.43
N GLN A 673 -12.95 -23.43 -41.32
CA GLN A 673 -12.61 -22.12 -41.87
C GLN A 673 -11.50 -22.14 -42.94
N GLU A 674 -10.92 -23.30 -43.25
CA GLU A 674 -9.76 -23.43 -44.17
C GLU A 674 -8.59 -22.51 -43.74
N ASN A 675 -8.24 -22.55 -42.45
CA ASN A 675 -7.11 -21.83 -41.87
C ASN A 675 -6.07 -22.80 -41.27
N PHE A 676 -4.79 -22.46 -41.35
CA PHE A 676 -3.80 -22.91 -40.37
C PHE A 676 -3.75 -21.92 -39.20
N ILE A 677 -3.73 -22.45 -37.98
CA ILE A 677 -3.49 -21.72 -36.74
C ILE A 677 -2.10 -22.15 -36.26
N ILE A 678 -1.17 -21.20 -36.21
CA ILE A 678 0.26 -21.45 -36.00
C ILE A 678 0.64 -20.81 -34.68
N ASP A 679 0.96 -21.63 -33.68
CA ASP A 679 1.38 -21.16 -32.36
C ASP A 679 2.90 -20.96 -32.38
N LEU A 680 3.36 -19.80 -31.90
CA LEU A 680 4.74 -19.35 -31.99
C LEU A 680 5.41 -19.27 -30.62
N ARG A 681 6.71 -19.54 -30.61
CA ARG A 681 7.62 -19.19 -29.52
C ARG A 681 8.64 -18.18 -30.01
N ILE A 682 8.68 -17.03 -29.35
CA ILE A 682 9.46 -15.85 -29.76
C ILE A 682 10.42 -15.49 -28.63
N ASP A 683 11.72 -15.57 -28.90
CA ASP A 683 12.79 -15.18 -28.00
C ASP A 683 13.38 -13.82 -28.44
N ASN A 684 13.57 -12.90 -27.50
CA ASN A 684 14.04 -11.53 -27.74
C ASN A 684 13.20 -10.70 -28.76
N PRO A 685 11.88 -10.52 -28.54
CA PRO A 685 11.00 -9.80 -29.47
C PRO A 685 11.34 -8.33 -29.81
N PRO A 686 11.95 -7.47 -28.95
CA PRO A 686 12.03 -6.02 -29.22
C PRO A 686 12.86 -5.59 -30.45
N VAL A 687 13.56 -6.51 -31.10
CA VAL A 687 14.35 -6.25 -32.32
C VAL A 687 13.66 -6.74 -33.60
N ILE A 688 12.55 -7.47 -33.50
CA ILE A 688 11.77 -7.97 -34.63
C ILE A 688 10.71 -6.93 -35.00
N ALA A 689 10.69 -6.50 -36.26
CA ALA A 689 9.69 -5.56 -36.78
C ALA A 689 8.54 -6.25 -37.55
N ALA A 690 8.81 -7.42 -38.14
CA ALA A 690 7.79 -8.20 -38.87
C ALA A 690 8.12 -9.70 -38.90
N TYR A 691 7.09 -10.50 -39.11
CA TYR A 691 7.18 -11.94 -39.39
C TYR A 691 6.68 -12.20 -40.81
N ARG A 692 7.42 -12.94 -41.63
CA ARG A 692 6.92 -13.50 -42.90
C ARG A 692 6.80 -15.01 -42.79
N LEU A 693 5.66 -15.56 -43.23
CA LEU A 693 5.46 -16.99 -43.37
C LEU A 693 5.33 -17.35 -44.86
N ASP A 694 6.26 -18.17 -45.34
CA ASP A 694 6.25 -18.76 -46.68
C ASP A 694 5.67 -20.21 -46.58
N ILE A 695 4.55 -20.52 -47.24
CA ILE A 695 4.02 -21.90 -47.38
C ILE A 695 4.55 -22.49 -48.70
N VAL A 696 5.25 -23.61 -48.62
CA VAL A 696 5.95 -24.25 -49.74
C VAL A 696 5.50 -25.70 -49.91
N ASP A 697 5.25 -26.15 -51.14
CA ASP A 697 5.00 -27.57 -51.46
C ASP A 697 6.23 -28.41 -51.10
N ASP A 698 6.04 -29.46 -50.30
CA ASP A 698 7.15 -30.29 -49.80
C ASP A 698 7.82 -31.12 -50.91
N GLN A 699 7.05 -31.59 -51.89
CA GLN A 699 7.49 -32.45 -53.00
C GLN A 699 8.08 -31.65 -54.17
N GLN A 700 7.44 -30.53 -54.52
CA GLN A 700 7.76 -29.73 -55.71
C GLN A 700 8.65 -28.52 -55.39
N GLY A 701 8.72 -28.09 -54.12
CA GLY A 701 9.50 -26.93 -53.69
C GLY A 701 8.93 -25.57 -54.10
N GLY A 702 7.76 -25.53 -54.75
CA GLY A 702 7.09 -24.30 -55.17
C GLY A 702 6.48 -23.55 -54.01
N LEU A 703 6.64 -22.22 -53.99
CA LEU A 703 5.94 -21.33 -53.06
C LEU A 703 4.44 -21.29 -53.42
N ILE A 704 3.59 -21.67 -52.47
CA ILE A 704 2.13 -21.69 -52.61
C ILE A 704 1.50 -20.39 -52.08
N SER A 705 1.99 -19.90 -50.95
CA SER A 705 1.51 -18.66 -50.31
C SER A 705 2.65 -17.99 -49.55
N SER A 706 2.60 -16.67 -49.41
CA SER A 706 3.54 -15.89 -48.58
C SER A 706 2.78 -14.74 -47.95
N GLN A 707 2.77 -14.64 -46.63
CA GLN A 707 2.08 -13.60 -45.88
C GLN A 707 3.05 -12.94 -44.89
N THR A 708 2.94 -11.62 -44.71
CA THR A 708 3.76 -10.84 -43.77
C THR A 708 2.86 -10.14 -42.77
N PHE A 709 3.25 -10.17 -41.50
CA PHE A 709 2.51 -9.66 -40.35
C PHE A 709 3.42 -8.69 -39.58
N ALA A 710 2.91 -7.57 -39.10
CA ALA A 710 3.70 -6.67 -38.27
C ALA A 710 3.97 -7.32 -36.90
N ALA A 711 5.13 -7.04 -36.28
CA ALA A 711 5.44 -7.62 -34.98
C ALA A 711 4.45 -7.19 -33.88
N GLU A 712 3.84 -6.01 -34.01
CA GLU A 712 2.78 -5.50 -33.12
C GLU A 712 1.46 -6.28 -33.25
N GLU A 713 1.20 -6.93 -34.38
CA GLU A 713 0.00 -7.74 -34.64
C GLU A 713 0.15 -9.20 -34.16
N VAL A 714 1.38 -9.66 -33.95
CA VAL A 714 1.71 -11.06 -33.64
C VAL A 714 2.18 -11.18 -32.19
N THR A 715 1.28 -11.58 -31.30
CA THR A 715 1.60 -11.81 -29.89
C THR A 715 2.32 -13.14 -29.68
N ASN A 716 1.64 -14.27 -29.89
CA ASN A 716 2.20 -15.64 -29.85
C ASN A 716 1.54 -16.58 -30.89
N GLN A 717 0.76 -16.04 -31.84
CA GLN A 717 0.01 -16.86 -32.80
C GLN A 717 -0.15 -16.12 -34.14
N ILE A 718 -0.13 -16.87 -35.24
CA ILE A 718 -0.48 -16.40 -36.58
C ILE A 718 -1.60 -17.30 -37.14
N ILE A 719 -2.65 -16.69 -37.70
CA ILE A 719 -3.72 -17.41 -38.42
C ILE A 719 -3.55 -17.14 -39.91
N VAL A 720 -3.46 -18.21 -40.70
CA VAL A 720 -3.16 -18.14 -42.14
C VAL A 720 -4.27 -18.83 -42.94
N PRO A 721 -5.04 -18.09 -43.77
CA PRO A 721 -6.02 -18.70 -44.66
C PRO A 721 -5.33 -19.49 -45.78
N ILE A 722 -5.83 -20.71 -45.99
CA ILE A 722 -5.35 -21.68 -46.98
C ILE A 722 -6.48 -22.16 -47.93
N PRO A 723 -7.32 -21.24 -48.48
CA PRO A 723 -8.50 -21.60 -49.23
C PRO A 723 -8.15 -22.43 -50.48
N GLY A 724 -8.77 -23.61 -50.61
CA GLY A 724 -8.55 -24.51 -51.75
C GLY A 724 -7.14 -25.14 -51.85
N LEU A 725 -6.37 -25.18 -50.75
CA LEU A 725 -5.11 -25.92 -50.68
C LEU A 725 -5.36 -27.43 -50.99
N PRO A 726 -4.60 -28.08 -51.88
CA PRO A 726 -4.81 -29.50 -52.18
C PRO A 726 -4.29 -30.43 -51.08
N GLU A 727 -4.78 -31.67 -51.04
CA GLU A 727 -4.26 -32.71 -50.15
C GLU A 727 -2.77 -32.96 -50.41
N GLY A 728 -1.93 -32.91 -49.37
CA GLY A 728 -0.49 -33.00 -49.55
C GLY A 728 0.33 -32.70 -48.29
N LYS A 729 1.65 -32.52 -48.48
CA LYS A 729 2.58 -32.08 -47.45
C LYS A 729 3.17 -30.71 -47.80
N TYR A 730 3.30 -29.88 -46.79
CA TYR A 730 3.75 -28.50 -46.91
C TYR A 730 4.81 -28.18 -45.87
N ARG A 731 5.80 -27.39 -46.28
CA ARG A 731 6.79 -26.74 -45.40
C ARG A 731 6.35 -25.30 -45.14
N LEU A 732 6.11 -24.98 -43.88
CA LEU A 732 5.85 -23.63 -43.39
C LEU A 732 7.19 -23.06 -42.92
N ARG A 733 7.66 -22.02 -43.61
CA ARG A 733 8.92 -21.33 -43.33
C ARG A 733 8.61 -19.96 -42.73
N LEU A 734 8.81 -19.84 -41.43
CA LEU A 734 8.71 -18.59 -40.68
C LEU A 734 10.05 -17.85 -40.75
N VAL A 735 9.99 -16.54 -40.96
CA VAL A 735 11.15 -15.64 -41.07
C VAL A 735 10.90 -14.39 -40.24
N ALA A 736 11.71 -14.15 -39.22
CA ALA A 736 11.68 -12.90 -38.45
C ALA A 736 12.57 -11.85 -39.12
N LEU A 737 12.07 -10.61 -39.20
CA LEU A 737 12.69 -9.51 -39.94
C LEU A 737 12.96 -8.30 -39.04
N ASP A 738 14.11 -7.64 -39.22
CA ASP A 738 14.40 -6.34 -38.60
C ASP A 738 13.63 -5.20 -39.31
N ALA A 739 13.71 -3.98 -38.76
CA ALA A 739 13.09 -2.78 -39.34
C ALA A 739 13.59 -2.40 -40.76
N ASN A 740 14.67 -3.03 -41.24
CA ASN A 740 15.23 -2.87 -42.59
C ASN A 740 14.88 -4.06 -43.51
N GLY A 741 14.06 -5.01 -43.07
CA GLY A 741 13.70 -6.22 -43.81
C GLY A 741 14.77 -7.31 -43.86
N ARG A 742 15.78 -7.25 -42.98
CA ARG A 742 16.87 -8.23 -42.88
C ARG A 742 16.43 -9.40 -42.01
N VAL A 743 16.77 -10.63 -42.42
CA VAL A 743 16.45 -11.84 -41.66
C VAL A 743 17.24 -11.88 -40.35
N LEU A 744 16.52 -11.92 -39.24
CA LEU A 744 17.05 -12.14 -37.89
C LEU A 744 16.99 -13.61 -37.49
N SER A 745 15.92 -14.30 -37.90
CA SER A 745 15.65 -15.70 -37.58
C SER A 745 14.89 -16.40 -38.70
N GLU A 746 15.09 -17.71 -38.84
CA GLU A 746 14.34 -18.56 -39.76
C GLU A 746 14.04 -19.91 -39.10
N HIS A 747 12.79 -20.39 -39.26
CA HIS A 747 12.37 -21.70 -38.80
C HIS A 747 11.49 -22.40 -39.85
N ILE A 748 11.63 -23.71 -40.02
CA ILE A 748 10.85 -24.50 -40.99
C ILE A 748 10.19 -25.68 -40.28
N ALA A 749 8.86 -25.71 -40.30
CA ALA A 749 8.04 -26.82 -39.82
C ALA A 749 7.30 -27.50 -40.99
N THR A 750 6.90 -28.76 -40.82
CA THR A 750 6.16 -29.54 -41.84
C THR A 750 4.78 -29.92 -41.35
N ILE A 751 3.75 -29.75 -42.18
CA ILE A 751 2.39 -30.26 -41.94
C ILE A 751 1.92 -31.13 -43.12
N GLY A 752 1.19 -32.20 -42.80
CA GLY A 752 0.33 -32.89 -43.77
C GLY A 752 -1.07 -32.30 -43.68
N TYR A 753 -1.62 -31.85 -44.80
CA TYR A 753 -2.95 -31.27 -44.88
C TYR A 753 -3.88 -32.20 -45.67
N THR A 754 -5.06 -32.45 -45.10
CA THR A 754 -6.17 -33.14 -45.77
C THR A 754 -7.38 -32.21 -45.79
N PRO A 755 -7.93 -31.85 -46.96
CA PRO A 755 -9.11 -30.99 -47.05
C PRO A 755 -10.33 -31.73 -46.47
N PHE A 756 -11.17 -30.99 -45.72
CA PHE A 756 -12.35 -31.57 -45.09
C PHE A 756 -13.35 -32.07 -46.14
N THR A 757 -13.36 -33.38 -46.37
CA THR A 757 -14.32 -34.01 -47.28
C THR A 757 -15.60 -34.30 -46.50
N PRO A 758 -16.75 -33.67 -46.81
CA PRO A 758 -17.98 -33.85 -46.05
C PRO A 758 -18.49 -35.29 -46.18
N THR A 759 -18.23 -36.08 -45.14
CA THR A 759 -18.69 -37.47 -45.06
C THR A 759 -20.22 -37.49 -45.07
N PRO A 760 -20.89 -38.28 -45.94
CA PRO A 760 -22.34 -38.29 -46.02
C PRO A 760 -22.95 -38.73 -44.68
N THR A 761 -23.90 -37.93 -44.18
CA THR A 761 -24.45 -38.05 -42.82
C THR A 761 -24.93 -39.48 -42.52
N PRO A 762 -24.34 -40.18 -41.53
CA PRO A 762 -24.81 -41.51 -41.16
C PRO A 762 -26.18 -41.43 -40.47
N THR A 763 -27.12 -42.25 -40.92
CA THR A 763 -28.44 -42.42 -40.29
C THR A 763 -28.27 -42.82 -38.82
N PRO A 764 -28.95 -42.17 -37.85
CA PRO A 764 -28.72 -42.44 -36.44
C PRO A 764 -29.10 -43.89 -36.04
N PRO A 765 -28.29 -44.56 -35.19
CA PRO A 765 -28.51 -45.95 -34.79
C PRO A 765 -29.73 -46.11 -33.88
N GLY A 766 -30.43 -47.23 -34.03
CA GLY A 766 -31.69 -47.52 -33.34
C GLY A 766 -31.55 -47.76 -31.83
N LEU A 767 -32.64 -47.53 -31.10
CA LEU A 767 -32.72 -47.58 -29.63
C LEU A 767 -32.13 -48.87 -29.01
N ALA A 768 -32.32 -50.02 -29.68
CA ALA A 768 -31.83 -51.32 -29.22
C ALA A 768 -30.29 -51.41 -29.20
N GLU A 769 -29.61 -50.73 -30.12
CA GLU A 769 -28.15 -50.75 -30.23
C GLU A 769 -27.49 -49.84 -29.18
N GLN A 770 -28.14 -48.73 -28.86
CA GLN A 770 -27.76 -47.85 -27.74
C GLN A 770 -27.87 -48.57 -26.39
N LEU A 771 -28.99 -49.29 -26.15
CA LEU A 771 -29.16 -50.16 -24.99
C LEU A 771 -28.10 -51.26 -24.89
N GLY A 772 -27.67 -51.84 -26.03
CA GLY A 772 -26.61 -52.85 -26.10
C GLY A 772 -25.22 -52.37 -25.68
N ARG A 773 -24.95 -51.06 -25.70
CA ARG A 773 -23.69 -50.45 -25.24
C ARG A 773 -23.67 -50.28 -23.72
N VAL A 774 -24.72 -49.67 -23.15
CA VAL A 774 -24.84 -49.43 -21.69
C VAL A 774 -24.73 -50.73 -20.89
N MET A 775 -25.33 -51.82 -21.39
CA MET A 775 -25.29 -53.15 -20.77
C MET A 775 -23.89 -53.80 -20.76
N ARG A 776 -22.94 -53.29 -21.54
CA ARG A 776 -21.56 -53.83 -21.68
C ARG A 776 -20.54 -53.04 -20.87
N GLU A 777 -20.71 -51.73 -20.79
CA GLU A 777 -19.76 -50.79 -20.17
C GLU A 777 -20.13 -50.46 -18.71
N GLN A 778 -21.40 -50.66 -18.31
CA GLN A 778 -21.92 -50.29 -16.98
C GLN A 778 -22.78 -51.42 -16.37
N PRO A 779 -22.17 -52.51 -15.86
CA PRO A 779 -22.91 -53.67 -15.33
C PRO A 779 -23.79 -53.35 -14.12
N ILE A 780 -23.45 -52.31 -13.34
CA ILE A 780 -24.28 -51.84 -12.22
C ILE A 780 -25.57 -51.19 -12.73
N VAL A 781 -25.48 -50.38 -13.80
CA VAL A 781 -26.65 -49.74 -14.44
C VAL A 781 -27.56 -50.78 -15.08
N ALA A 782 -27.00 -51.84 -15.68
CA ALA A 782 -27.77 -52.98 -16.19
C ALA A 782 -28.64 -53.64 -15.10
N VAL A 783 -28.06 -53.89 -13.90
CA VAL A 783 -28.80 -54.45 -12.76
C VAL A 783 -29.89 -53.50 -12.27
N ILE A 784 -29.63 -52.19 -12.20
CA ILE A 784 -30.62 -51.17 -11.82
C ILE A 784 -31.80 -51.14 -12.81
N ILE A 785 -31.53 -51.19 -14.12
CA ILE A 785 -32.57 -51.23 -15.15
C ILE A 785 -33.45 -52.48 -15.00
N VAL A 786 -32.86 -53.66 -14.75
CA VAL A 786 -33.61 -54.90 -14.52
C VAL A 786 -34.48 -54.81 -13.26
N ILE A 787 -33.98 -54.20 -12.17
CA ILE A 787 -34.76 -53.98 -10.95
C ILE A 787 -35.94 -53.04 -11.20
N ILE A 788 -35.74 -51.94 -11.95
CA ILE A 788 -36.80 -51.00 -12.33
C ILE A 788 -37.88 -51.70 -13.18
N ILE A 789 -37.49 -52.53 -14.16
CA ILE A 789 -38.41 -53.30 -14.98
C ILE A 789 -39.23 -54.29 -14.13
N LEU A 790 -38.59 -54.99 -13.18
CA LEU A 790 -39.29 -55.91 -12.27
C LEU A 790 -40.25 -55.17 -11.33
N LEU A 791 -39.89 -53.98 -10.83
CA LEU A 791 -40.77 -53.11 -10.05
C LEU A 791 -41.98 -52.62 -10.87
N LEU A 792 -41.78 -52.22 -12.12
CA LEU A 792 -42.86 -51.82 -13.03
C LEU A 792 -43.80 -52.98 -13.36
N ILE A 793 -43.27 -54.18 -13.59
CA ILE A 793 -44.08 -55.41 -13.80
C ILE A 793 -44.88 -55.75 -12.54
N PHE A 794 -44.27 -55.64 -11.35
CA PHE A 794 -44.96 -55.87 -10.07
C PHE A 794 -46.06 -54.84 -9.82
N LEU A 795 -45.81 -53.56 -10.10
CA LEU A 795 -46.77 -52.46 -9.96
C LEU A 795 -47.92 -52.60 -10.96
N LEU A 796 -47.66 -52.98 -12.21
CA LEU A 796 -48.67 -53.30 -13.22
C LEU A 796 -49.53 -54.50 -12.79
N PHE A 797 -48.92 -55.58 -12.29
CA PHE A 797 -49.63 -56.75 -11.76
C PHE A 797 -50.49 -56.38 -10.54
N TRP A 798 -50.00 -55.50 -9.66
CA TRP A 798 -50.74 -54.99 -8.51
C TRP A 798 -51.95 -54.13 -8.93
N LEU A 799 -51.80 -53.24 -9.92
CA LEU A 799 -52.88 -52.45 -10.50
C LEU A 799 -53.95 -53.32 -11.17
N ILE A 800 -53.55 -54.31 -11.97
CA ILE A 800 -54.49 -55.28 -12.59
C ILE A 800 -55.24 -56.09 -11.51
N ARG A 801 -54.57 -56.41 -10.39
CA ARG A 801 -55.18 -57.14 -9.27
C ARG A 801 -56.12 -56.28 -8.43
N SER A 802 -55.82 -55.00 -8.22
CA SER A 802 -56.68 -54.08 -7.45
C SER A 802 -57.92 -53.64 -8.26
N ALA A 803 -57.77 -53.43 -9.58
CA ALA A 803 -58.91 -53.19 -10.47
C ALA A 803 -59.95 -54.33 -10.39
N ARG A 804 -59.50 -55.59 -10.42
CA ARG A 804 -60.34 -56.80 -10.31
C ARG A 804 -61.08 -56.97 -8.97
N GLN A 805 -60.85 -56.11 -7.97
CA GLN A 805 -61.60 -56.14 -6.70
C GLN A 805 -62.74 -55.12 -6.60
N ARG A 806 -62.85 -54.15 -7.52
CA ARG A 806 -63.91 -53.11 -7.46
C ARG A 806 -65.19 -53.45 -8.24
N GLU A 807 -65.20 -54.53 -9.01
CA GLU A 807 -66.29 -54.88 -9.94
C GLU A 807 -67.36 -55.85 -9.34
N LYS A 808 -67.65 -55.74 -8.04
CA LYS A 808 -68.64 -56.59 -7.33
C LYS A 808 -69.59 -55.83 -6.38
N ALA A 809 -70.08 -54.68 -6.82
CA ALA A 809 -71.32 -54.07 -6.33
C ALA A 809 -72.09 -53.48 -7.53
N LEU A 810 -73.41 -53.67 -7.61
CA LEU A 810 -74.16 -53.59 -8.87
C LEU A 810 -75.25 -52.49 -8.90
N LYS A 811 -75.59 -52.05 -10.13
CA LYS A 811 -76.84 -51.41 -10.62
C LYS A 811 -76.98 -49.86 -10.58
N GLN A 812 -76.87 -49.26 -11.78
CA GLN A 812 -77.91 -48.53 -12.56
C GLN A 812 -78.81 -47.47 -11.89
N PRO A 813 -79.27 -46.39 -12.60
CA PRO A 813 -78.85 -45.77 -13.89
C PRO A 813 -78.56 -44.23 -13.69
N SER A 814 -78.75 -43.22 -14.57
CA SER A 814 -79.24 -43.09 -15.97
C SER A 814 -78.70 -41.84 -16.72
N LEU A 815 -78.66 -41.99 -18.05
CA LEU A 815 -78.72 -41.03 -19.18
C LEU A 815 -79.72 -39.84 -19.10
N PRO A 816 -79.72 -38.82 -20.03
CA PRO A 816 -78.83 -38.59 -21.20
C PRO A 816 -78.35 -37.12 -21.51
N ASN A 817 -77.25 -37.03 -22.28
CA ASN A 817 -76.97 -36.16 -23.45
C ASN A 817 -76.91 -34.59 -23.45
N MET A 818 -76.24 -34.12 -24.51
CA MET A 818 -76.40 -32.85 -25.28
C MET A 818 -75.62 -31.57 -24.90
N THR A 819 -74.35 -31.58 -25.30
CA THR A 819 -73.71 -30.56 -26.18
C THR A 819 -74.47 -29.23 -26.48
N GLY A 820 -74.11 -28.17 -25.74
CA GLY A 820 -73.51 -26.92 -26.25
C GLY A 820 -74.20 -26.04 -27.32
N ALA A 821 -74.45 -24.78 -26.96
CA ALA A 821 -74.51 -23.64 -27.90
C ALA A 821 -74.15 -22.29 -27.22
N ILE A 822 -73.18 -21.60 -27.82
CA ILE A 822 -72.98 -20.15 -28.08
C ILE A 822 -73.57 -19.07 -27.11
N SER A 823 -72.71 -18.10 -26.83
CA SER A 823 -72.87 -16.70 -26.35
C SER A 823 -74.06 -15.89 -26.96
N ILE A 824 -74.49 -14.70 -26.49
CA ILE A 824 -74.15 -13.81 -25.35
C ILE A 824 -75.34 -12.82 -25.19
N ASN A 825 -75.49 -12.19 -24.00
CA ASN A 825 -76.42 -11.08 -23.69
C ASN A 825 -77.94 -11.30 -23.89
N GLU A 826 -78.65 -11.50 -22.76
CA GLU A 826 -79.57 -10.51 -22.17
C GLU A 826 -79.51 -10.70 -20.63
N LEU A 827 -79.12 -9.68 -19.85
CA LEU A 827 -79.98 -8.83 -18.98
C LEU A 827 -80.71 -9.62 -17.84
N ARG A 828 -80.71 -9.21 -16.55
CA ARG A 828 -80.45 -7.87 -15.97
C ARG A 828 -80.23 -7.86 -14.42
N GLN A 829 -79.28 -7.02 -13.95
CA GLN A 829 -79.17 -6.35 -12.61
C GLN A 829 -78.95 -7.15 -11.29
N GLY A 830 -78.28 -6.50 -10.33
CA GLY A 830 -77.96 -7.00 -8.96
C GLY A 830 -76.50 -7.48 -8.82
N LEU A 831 -75.45 -6.65 -8.76
CA LEU A 831 -75.15 -5.49 -7.90
C LEU A 831 -75.04 -5.82 -6.39
N GLN A 832 -73.81 -5.71 -5.87
CA GLN A 832 -73.39 -5.66 -4.45
C GLN A 832 -73.52 -6.99 -3.65
N ASN A 833 -72.62 -7.35 -2.72
CA ASN A 833 -71.61 -6.54 -2.01
C ASN A 833 -70.22 -7.21 -1.84
N MET A 834 -69.29 -6.43 -1.28
CA MET A 834 -67.95 -6.81 -0.78
C MET A 834 -68.02 -7.99 0.22
N GLY A 835 -66.97 -8.77 0.52
CA GLY A 835 -65.54 -8.54 0.33
C GLY A 835 -64.87 -8.16 1.66
N GLY A 836 -63.89 -8.95 2.14
CA GLY A 836 -63.17 -8.68 3.39
C GLY A 836 -62.50 -9.91 4.00
N TYR A 837 -61.18 -9.82 4.24
CA TYR A 837 -60.44 -10.71 5.14
C TYR A 837 -60.53 -10.16 6.58
N GLN A 838 -60.71 -11.03 7.58
CA GLN A 838 -59.68 -11.32 8.59
C GLN A 838 -60.14 -12.41 9.59
N PRO A 839 -59.23 -13.20 10.17
CA PRO A 839 -59.54 -14.22 11.18
C PRO A 839 -59.28 -13.72 12.62
N LEU A 840 -59.80 -14.45 13.62
CA LEU A 840 -59.11 -14.88 14.85
C LEU A 840 -60.08 -15.55 15.84
N GLN A 841 -59.79 -16.78 16.32
CA GLN A 841 -59.89 -17.18 17.74
C GLN A 841 -59.49 -18.66 18.01
N TYR A 842 -58.36 -18.83 18.70
CA TYR A 842 -58.18 -19.51 20.00
C TYR A 842 -58.82 -20.87 20.38
N GLY A 843 -58.01 -21.72 21.05
CA GLY A 843 -58.41 -22.81 21.96
C GLY A 843 -58.14 -24.25 21.45
N GLU A 844 -57.82 -25.24 22.30
CA GLU A 844 -57.44 -25.26 23.73
C GLU A 844 -56.70 -26.57 24.12
N ILE A 845 -55.87 -26.51 25.17
CA ILE A 845 -55.52 -27.55 26.19
C ILE A 845 -55.28 -29.01 25.70
N GLY A 846 -54.02 -29.49 25.73
CA GLY A 846 -53.48 -30.33 26.83
C GLY A 846 -52.67 -31.54 26.26
N THR A 847 -52.01 -32.46 26.98
CA THR A 847 -51.59 -32.72 28.39
C THR A 847 -50.51 -33.85 28.34
N GLN A 848 -49.65 -34.22 29.31
CA GLN A 848 -49.28 -33.78 30.69
C GLN A 848 -47.90 -34.43 31.09
N ASP A 849 -47.16 -33.79 32.00
CA ASP A 849 -46.17 -34.27 33.02
C ASP A 849 -44.97 -35.20 32.60
N ILE A 850 -43.80 -35.26 33.27
CA ILE A 850 -43.32 -34.89 34.62
C ILE A 850 -41.89 -34.25 34.56
N GLU A 851 -41.69 -33.13 35.27
CA GLU A 851 -40.55 -32.73 36.18
C GLU A 851 -39.09 -33.18 35.87
N TYR A 852 -38.04 -32.34 35.91
CA TYR A 852 -37.48 -31.43 36.96
C TYR A 852 -36.51 -30.39 36.28
N GLU A 853 -36.00 -29.26 36.82
CA GLU A 853 -36.23 -28.44 38.03
C GLU A 853 -35.41 -27.09 37.98
N GLU A 854 -35.99 -25.99 38.51
CA GLU A 854 -35.43 -24.65 38.90
C GLU A 854 -34.53 -23.76 37.98
N GLN A 855 -34.27 -22.52 38.48
CA GLN A 855 -33.91 -21.26 37.77
C GLN A 855 -32.82 -20.47 38.59
N PRO A 856 -32.51 -19.13 38.50
CA PRO A 856 -33.16 -17.97 37.83
C PRO A 856 -32.24 -17.05 36.96
N THR A 857 -32.71 -16.51 35.82
CA THR A 857 -33.18 -15.11 35.52
C THR A 857 -32.16 -13.96 35.44
N GLY A 858 -32.43 -12.99 34.53
CA GLY A 858 -31.67 -11.76 34.33
C GLY A 858 -32.09 -11.02 33.05
N ASN A 859 -33.11 -10.15 33.13
CA ASN A 859 -33.69 -9.43 31.98
C ASN A 859 -32.94 -8.12 31.67
N PHE A 860 -32.98 -7.68 30.41
CA PHE A 860 -33.57 -6.36 30.09
C PHE A 860 -34.03 -6.28 28.63
N SER A 861 -35.12 -5.53 28.36
CA SER A 861 -35.69 -5.35 27.03
C SER A 861 -36.10 -3.90 26.75
N ILE A 862 -35.90 -3.53 25.50
CA ILE A 862 -36.31 -2.31 24.76
C ILE A 862 -37.68 -1.75 25.17
N TYR A 863 -37.85 -0.42 25.18
CA TYR A 863 -39.09 0.22 24.74
C TYR A 863 -38.85 1.55 24.00
N SER A 864 -39.74 1.86 23.04
CA SER A 864 -39.72 3.04 22.17
C SER A 864 -40.57 4.20 22.68
N GLY A 865 -40.23 5.44 22.29
CA GLY A 865 -41.06 6.64 22.45
C GLY A 865 -41.52 7.22 21.10
N ASP A 866 -42.71 7.80 21.07
CA ASP A 866 -43.43 8.20 19.84
C ASP A 866 -43.30 9.70 19.51
N ALA A 867 -43.65 10.10 18.28
CA ALA A 867 -43.50 11.46 17.77
C ALA A 867 -44.85 12.19 17.58
N THR A 868 -44.94 13.44 18.02
CA THR A 868 -45.91 14.43 17.48
C THR A 868 -45.62 15.85 17.99
N ASN A 869 -45.36 16.79 17.07
CA ASN A 869 -45.96 18.13 16.99
C ASN A 869 -45.30 18.99 15.89
N VAL A 870 -46.02 19.96 15.34
CA VAL A 870 -45.60 20.86 14.25
C VAL A 870 -46.15 22.27 14.48
N PRO A 871 -45.35 23.32 14.23
CA PRO A 871 -45.89 24.57 13.70
C PRO A 871 -45.04 25.15 12.54
N VAL A 872 -45.58 25.02 11.32
CA VAL A 872 -45.58 25.97 10.19
C VAL A 872 -44.53 27.12 10.15
N GLY A 873 -43.56 27.02 9.23
CA GLY A 873 -43.61 27.84 8.00
C GLY A 873 -42.56 28.95 7.76
N ASP A 874 -41.68 28.74 6.78
CA ASP A 874 -41.12 29.78 5.90
C ASP A 874 -40.99 29.20 4.46
N PRO A 875 -41.60 29.80 3.41
CA PRO A 875 -41.63 29.23 2.07
C PRO A 875 -40.66 29.90 1.07
N ASN A 876 -39.34 29.86 1.31
CA ASN A 876 -38.32 30.25 0.31
C ASN A 876 -36.98 29.49 0.45
N ALA A 877 -36.96 28.22 0.03
CA ALA A 877 -35.73 27.48 -0.22
C ALA A 877 -35.87 26.62 -1.48
N THR A 878 -35.05 26.87 -2.51
CA THR A 878 -35.03 26.11 -3.75
C THR A 878 -34.18 24.85 -3.64
N ASN A 879 -34.61 23.79 -4.34
CA ASN A 879 -34.05 22.44 -4.28
C ASN A 879 -32.51 22.36 -4.25
N PHE A 880 -31.97 21.73 -3.22
CA PHE A 880 -30.75 20.93 -3.32
C PHE A 880 -31.12 19.44 -3.29
N GLN A 881 -30.43 18.62 -4.09
CA GLN A 881 -30.70 17.18 -4.14
C GLN A 881 -30.21 16.47 -2.87
N ILE A 882 -30.99 15.48 -2.43
CA ILE A 882 -30.67 14.64 -1.28
C ILE A 882 -29.39 13.83 -1.58
N ILE A 883 -28.32 14.08 -0.83
CA ILE A 883 -27.21 13.13 -0.70
C ILE A 883 -27.73 11.92 0.07
N ASN A 884 -27.50 10.72 -0.48
CA ASN A 884 -28.04 9.48 0.06
C ASN A 884 -27.40 9.15 1.43
N PRO A 885 -28.14 9.17 2.56
CA PRO A 885 -27.54 9.13 3.90
C PRO A 885 -26.78 7.83 4.19
N ASN A 886 -27.16 6.71 3.55
CA ASN A 886 -26.52 5.42 3.74
C ASN A 886 -25.01 5.40 3.37
N LEU A 887 -24.56 6.31 2.48
CA LEU A 887 -23.14 6.44 2.14
C LEU A 887 -22.29 7.03 3.29
N ALA A 888 -22.90 7.67 4.28
CA ALA A 888 -22.19 8.16 5.46
C ALA A 888 -21.93 7.03 6.48
N GLU A 889 -22.89 6.12 6.70
CA GLU A 889 -22.73 5.02 7.66
C GLU A 889 -21.80 3.90 7.17
N GLU A 890 -21.74 3.65 5.86
CA GLU A 890 -20.77 2.72 5.26
C GLU A 890 -19.33 3.23 5.37
N ALA A 891 -19.11 4.54 5.43
CA ALA A 891 -17.79 5.14 5.58
C ALA A 891 -17.21 5.00 7.00
N THR A 892 -18.06 4.96 8.04
CA THR A 892 -17.60 5.00 9.45
C THR A 892 -17.00 3.68 9.94
N ASN A 893 -17.27 2.55 9.29
CA ASN A 893 -16.80 1.22 9.73
C ASN A 893 -15.48 0.76 9.08
N VAL A 894 -14.77 1.64 8.36
CA VAL A 894 -13.43 1.33 7.85
C VAL A 894 -12.45 1.17 9.01
N PHE A 895 -11.91 -0.04 9.19
CA PHE A 895 -10.86 -0.31 10.17
C PHE A 895 -9.58 0.44 9.79
N LEU A 896 -9.30 1.54 10.49
CA LEU A 896 -8.02 2.25 10.43
C LEU A 896 -7.08 1.66 11.48
N PRO A 897 -5.82 1.31 11.13
CA PRO A 897 -4.87 0.78 12.09
C PRO A 897 -4.51 1.81 13.18
N ALA A 898 -4.00 1.32 14.30
CA ALA A 898 -3.50 2.14 15.39
C ALA A 898 -2.17 1.57 15.91
N THR A 899 -1.38 2.38 16.61
CA THR A 899 -0.09 1.99 17.18
C THR A 899 -0.10 2.02 18.71
N LEU A 900 0.62 1.07 19.30
CA LEU A 900 0.85 0.93 20.73
C LEU A 900 2.35 1.08 20.99
N ASN A 901 2.77 2.21 21.55
CA ASN A 901 4.16 2.45 21.95
C ASN A 901 4.33 2.11 23.43
N ILE A 902 5.20 1.15 23.78
CA ILE A 902 5.46 0.82 25.18
C ILE A 902 6.44 1.85 25.77
N ILE A 903 5.92 2.72 26.63
CA ILE A 903 6.68 3.79 27.30
C ILE A 903 7.52 3.23 28.44
N ASP A 904 6.94 2.31 29.23
CA ASP A 904 7.56 1.74 30.44
C ASP A 904 7.05 0.30 30.66
N SER A 905 7.88 -0.56 31.24
CA SER A 905 7.54 -1.94 31.59
C SER A 905 8.61 -2.59 32.48
N LEU A 906 8.21 -3.53 33.34
CA LEU A 906 9.17 -4.47 33.95
C LEU A 906 9.81 -5.41 32.91
N ASP A 907 9.18 -5.62 31.75
CA ASP A 907 9.85 -6.22 30.60
C ASP A 907 10.69 -5.16 29.88
N THR A 908 11.89 -4.93 30.39
CA THR A 908 12.84 -3.95 29.81
C THR A 908 13.21 -4.22 28.35
N SER A 909 12.94 -5.43 27.82
CA SER A 909 13.15 -5.72 26.40
C SER A 909 12.08 -5.11 25.49
N MET A 910 10.95 -4.69 26.06
CA MET A 910 9.75 -4.19 25.38
C MET A 910 9.64 -2.65 25.37
N ILE A 911 10.38 -1.96 26.26
CA ILE A 911 10.40 -0.49 26.32
C ILE A 911 10.88 0.09 24.98
N GLY A 912 10.17 1.09 24.47
CA GLY A 912 10.44 1.74 23.18
C GLY A 912 9.98 0.94 21.95
N ARG A 913 9.37 -0.25 22.11
CA ARG A 913 8.77 -0.98 20.99
C ARG A 913 7.40 -0.41 20.62
N THR A 914 7.13 -0.40 19.32
CA THR A 914 5.84 -0.08 18.72
C THR A 914 5.18 -1.33 18.16
N PHE A 915 3.90 -1.55 18.47
CA PHE A 915 3.07 -2.63 17.91
C PHE A 915 1.91 -2.03 17.12
N ILE A 916 1.60 -2.61 15.95
CA ILE A 916 0.48 -2.16 15.11
C ILE A 916 -0.75 -3.01 15.40
N ILE A 917 -1.83 -2.36 15.81
CA ILE A 917 -3.18 -2.94 15.84
C ILE A 917 -3.65 -3.03 14.39
N ASN A 918 -3.58 -4.24 13.84
CA ASN A 918 -3.81 -4.53 12.42
C ASN A 918 -5.11 -5.33 12.15
N ARG A 919 -5.97 -5.45 13.16
CA ARG A 919 -7.27 -6.14 13.08
C ARG A 919 -8.27 -5.59 14.10
N PRO A 920 -9.59 -5.80 13.92
CA PRO A 920 -10.62 -5.21 14.80
C PRO A 920 -10.61 -5.68 16.27
N VAL A 921 -9.94 -6.79 16.62
CA VAL A 921 -9.81 -7.25 18.01
C VAL A 921 -8.36 -7.68 18.25
N PHE A 922 -7.64 -6.91 19.07
CA PHE A 922 -6.21 -7.07 19.36
C PHE A 922 -6.00 -7.49 20.82
N LEU A 923 -5.39 -8.64 21.01
CA LEU A 923 -5.36 -9.34 22.31
C LEU A 923 -4.07 -9.02 23.09
N ILE A 924 -4.17 -8.69 24.38
CA ILE A 924 -3.02 -8.32 25.22
C ILE A 924 -2.94 -9.15 26.51
N GLY A 925 -1.74 -9.65 26.82
CA GLY A 925 -1.48 -10.38 28.04
C GLY A 925 -0.13 -11.08 28.07
N ARG A 926 -0.15 -12.37 28.40
CA ARG A 926 1.01 -13.24 28.53
C ARG A 926 0.73 -14.69 28.10
N ALA A 927 1.79 -15.42 27.77
CA ALA A 927 1.79 -16.81 27.37
C ALA A 927 0.91 -17.69 28.28
N GLY A 928 -0.16 -18.21 27.69
CA GLY A 928 -1.26 -18.87 28.39
C GLY A 928 -1.97 -19.89 27.52
N LYS A 929 -3.26 -20.13 27.82
CA LYS A 929 -4.12 -20.99 26.99
C LYS A 929 -4.65 -20.25 25.76
N ARG A 930 -4.72 -18.93 25.83
CA ARG A 930 -5.01 -18.01 24.73
C ARG A 930 -3.70 -17.46 24.17
N THR A 931 -3.57 -17.44 22.85
CA THR A 931 -2.53 -16.67 22.15
C THR A 931 -2.92 -15.19 22.19
N ASN A 932 -2.07 -14.31 22.73
CA ASN A 932 -2.25 -12.87 22.61
C ASN A 932 -1.42 -12.33 21.44
N ASP A 933 -1.77 -11.15 20.95
CA ASP A 933 -1.06 -10.44 19.88
C ASP A 933 0.09 -9.60 20.44
N LEU A 934 -0.09 -9.08 21.65
CA LEU A 934 0.96 -8.50 22.48
C LEU A 934 1.14 -9.37 23.74
N ASN A 935 2.27 -10.08 23.81
CA ASN A 935 2.70 -10.85 24.98
C ASN A 935 3.87 -10.14 25.65
N ILE A 936 3.79 -9.92 26.97
CA ILE A 936 4.76 -9.12 27.74
C ILE A 936 5.27 -9.97 28.91
N GLU A 937 6.27 -10.83 28.65
CA GLU A 937 6.60 -11.94 29.56
C GLU A 937 7.40 -11.56 30.81
N GLY A 938 8.20 -10.50 30.73
CA GLY A 938 8.98 -9.99 31.85
C GLY A 938 8.13 -9.39 32.96
N ASP A 939 6.98 -8.77 32.62
CA ASP A 939 6.10 -8.15 33.60
C ASP A 939 5.14 -9.17 34.24
N LYS A 940 5.46 -9.57 35.48
CA LYS A 940 4.64 -10.52 36.25
C LYS A 940 3.33 -9.94 36.78
N ASN A 941 3.11 -8.63 36.69
CA ASN A 941 1.86 -8.00 37.10
C ASN A 941 0.80 -8.09 35.98
N ILE A 942 1.21 -8.34 34.74
CA ILE A 942 0.31 -8.61 33.61
C ILE A 942 -0.20 -10.05 33.69
N SER A 943 -1.49 -10.23 33.41
CA SER A 943 -2.16 -11.53 33.38
C SER A 943 -2.07 -12.18 32.01
N ARG A 944 -2.28 -13.50 31.94
CA ARG A 944 -2.28 -14.25 30.66
C ARG A 944 -3.29 -13.70 29.66
N GLU A 945 -4.44 -13.29 30.16
CA GLU A 945 -5.50 -12.62 29.43
C GLU A 945 -5.80 -11.38 30.26
N HIS A 946 -5.33 -10.20 29.83
CA HIS A 946 -5.30 -9.01 30.68
C HIS A 946 -6.19 -7.89 30.13
N ALA A 947 -6.07 -7.58 28.84
CA ALA A 947 -6.91 -6.61 28.15
C ALA A 947 -7.07 -7.00 26.67
N ASP A 948 -8.19 -6.62 26.05
CA ASP A 948 -8.34 -6.64 24.60
C ASP A 948 -8.67 -5.22 24.11
N ILE A 949 -8.12 -4.83 22.96
CA ILE A 949 -8.48 -3.60 22.26
C ILE A 949 -9.42 -3.97 21.11
N ILE A 950 -10.54 -3.25 20.99
CA ILE A 950 -11.67 -3.57 20.11
C ILE A 950 -12.01 -2.32 19.28
N PHE A 951 -12.05 -2.46 17.95
CA PHE A 951 -12.55 -1.44 17.03
C PHE A 951 -13.98 -1.77 16.61
N GLU A 952 -14.92 -0.83 16.81
CA GLU A 952 -16.33 -0.99 16.48
C GLU A 952 -16.98 0.38 16.26
N GLY A 953 -17.86 0.53 15.26
CA GLY A 953 -18.58 1.79 15.02
C GLY A 953 -17.67 2.99 14.68
N GLY A 954 -16.48 2.74 14.13
CA GLY A 954 -15.48 3.76 13.84
C GLY A 954 -14.59 4.17 15.02
N ALA A 955 -14.80 3.60 16.21
CA ALA A 955 -14.07 3.97 17.42
C ALA A 955 -13.28 2.79 18.02
N TYR A 956 -12.15 3.12 18.65
CA TYR A 956 -11.37 2.18 19.44
C TYR A 956 -11.83 2.16 20.91
N TYR A 957 -11.82 0.97 21.49
CA TYR A 957 -12.12 0.70 22.89
C TYR A 957 -11.07 -0.25 23.48
N ILE A 958 -10.90 -0.21 24.79
CA ILE A 958 -10.18 -1.23 25.55
C ILE A 958 -11.13 -1.89 26.55
N GLU A 959 -11.07 -3.21 26.68
CA GLU A 959 -11.80 -3.99 27.66
C GLU A 959 -10.84 -4.68 28.62
N SER A 960 -10.93 -4.36 29.91
CA SER A 960 -10.17 -5.05 30.96
C SER A 960 -10.77 -6.43 31.22
N LYS A 961 -9.99 -7.50 31.01
CA LYS A 961 -10.41 -8.86 31.36
C LYS A 961 -10.31 -9.08 32.88
N PRO A 962 -10.95 -10.13 33.45
CA PRO A 962 -10.84 -10.47 34.87
C PRO A 962 -9.39 -10.75 35.27
N ASN A 963 -8.74 -9.77 35.90
CA ASN A 963 -7.31 -9.79 36.21
C ASN A 963 -7.00 -9.14 37.57
N THR A 964 -5.81 -9.39 38.13
CA THR A 964 -5.47 -9.04 39.51
C THR A 964 -5.20 -7.56 39.77
N HIS A 965 -4.66 -6.82 38.78
CA HIS A 965 -4.12 -5.47 39.00
C HIS A 965 -4.90 -4.37 38.24
N GLY A 966 -5.84 -4.77 37.39
CA GLY A 966 -6.68 -3.89 36.57
C GLY A 966 -5.96 -3.29 35.36
N VAL A 967 -6.73 -2.51 34.61
CA VAL A 967 -6.24 -1.60 33.57
C VAL A 967 -6.59 -0.17 34.00
N ARG A 968 -5.73 0.79 33.68
CA ARG A 968 -6.06 2.22 33.75
C ARG A 968 -5.92 2.87 32.37
N VAL A 969 -6.72 3.88 32.11
CA VAL A 969 -6.61 4.76 30.93
C VAL A 969 -6.57 6.18 31.45
N ASN A 970 -5.52 6.95 31.10
CA ASN A 970 -5.27 8.30 31.59
C ASN A 970 -5.38 8.38 33.13
N ASP A 971 -4.72 7.42 33.81
CA ASP A 971 -4.76 7.14 35.26
C ASP A 971 -6.12 6.74 35.89
N GLU A 972 -7.23 6.87 35.18
CA GLU A 972 -8.55 6.35 35.62
C GLU A 972 -8.59 4.81 35.52
N LYS A 973 -9.03 4.12 36.59
CA LYS A 973 -9.19 2.65 36.58
C LYS A 973 -10.51 2.27 35.91
N ILE A 974 -10.42 1.49 34.83
CA ILE A 974 -11.60 1.07 34.05
C ILE A 974 -12.19 -0.24 34.60
N GLU A 975 -13.51 -0.38 34.48
CA GLU A 975 -14.23 -1.64 34.73
C GLU A 975 -15.16 -1.91 33.54
N GLY A 976 -14.91 -3.00 32.80
CA GLY A 976 -15.54 -3.27 31.51
C GLY A 976 -14.83 -2.60 30.33
N ARG A 977 -15.62 -2.07 29.39
CA ARG A 977 -15.19 -1.51 28.10
C ARG A 977 -15.16 0.03 28.14
N TYR A 978 -14.03 0.62 27.74
CA TYR A 978 -13.74 2.05 27.83
C TYR A 978 -13.24 2.59 26.48
N PRO A 979 -13.68 3.77 26.00
CA PRO A 979 -13.26 4.33 24.72
C PRO A 979 -11.81 4.86 24.76
N LEU A 980 -11.04 4.62 23.70
CA LEU A 980 -9.67 5.11 23.57
C LEU A 980 -9.62 6.37 22.69
N GLY A 981 -9.32 7.51 23.31
CA GLY A 981 -9.00 8.75 22.59
C GLY A 981 -7.65 8.70 21.87
N ALA A 982 -7.40 9.63 20.96
CA ALA A 982 -6.10 9.76 20.32
C ALA A 982 -5.01 10.09 21.35
N ARG A 983 -3.92 9.31 21.37
CA ARG A 983 -2.81 9.41 22.34
C ARG A 983 -3.20 9.07 23.79
N ALA A 984 -4.20 8.21 23.99
CA ALA A 984 -4.57 7.71 25.31
C ALA A 984 -3.43 6.91 25.95
N ILE A 985 -3.16 7.16 27.24
CA ILE A 985 -2.14 6.45 28.01
C ILE A 985 -2.79 5.28 28.74
N VAL A 986 -2.49 4.06 28.30
CA VAL A 986 -3.00 2.82 28.87
C VAL A 986 -1.95 2.22 29.81
N LYS A 987 -2.32 2.02 31.08
CA LYS A 987 -1.47 1.34 32.06
C LYS A 987 -2.02 -0.05 32.38
N LEU A 988 -1.23 -1.07 32.06
CA LEU A 988 -1.55 -2.47 32.28
C LEU A 988 -0.98 -2.92 33.63
N GLY A 989 -1.85 -3.30 34.55
CA GLY A 989 -1.50 -3.57 35.95
C GLY A 989 -0.87 -2.36 36.65
N GLU A 990 0.24 -2.59 37.35
CA GLU A 990 0.91 -1.55 38.15
C GLU A 990 2.15 -0.94 37.46
N THR A 991 2.63 -1.55 36.36
CA THR A 991 4.03 -1.39 35.93
C THR A 991 4.27 -1.22 34.42
N THR A 992 3.36 -1.63 33.54
CA THR A 992 3.53 -1.43 32.10
C THR A 992 2.66 -0.27 31.62
N VAL A 993 3.25 0.68 30.89
CA VAL A 993 2.59 1.88 30.37
C VAL A 993 2.75 1.94 28.85
N ILE A 994 1.64 2.17 28.14
CA ILE A 994 1.56 2.15 26.69
C ILE A 994 0.83 3.40 26.20
N GLU A 995 1.39 4.11 25.22
CA GLU A 995 0.68 5.14 24.47
C GLU A 995 -0.06 4.51 23.29
N PHE A 996 -1.38 4.71 23.21
CA PHE A 996 -2.22 4.33 22.08
C PHE A 996 -2.40 5.52 21.13
N ILE A 997 -1.92 5.38 19.89
CA ILE A 997 -1.98 6.42 18.85
C ILE A 997 -2.87 5.93 17.69
N MET A 998 -3.91 6.69 17.35
CA MET A 998 -4.65 6.48 16.10
C MET A 998 -3.89 7.11 14.92
N THR A 999 -3.74 6.41 13.80
CA THR A 999 -3.24 7.03 12.57
C THR A 999 -4.26 8.02 12.06
N THR A 1000 -3.89 9.29 11.94
CA THR A 1000 -4.86 10.39 11.81
C THR A 1000 -5.50 10.49 10.43
N SER A 1001 -6.82 10.40 10.37
CA SER A 1001 -7.63 11.12 9.38
C SER A 1001 -8.75 11.87 10.13
N THR A 1002 -8.87 13.18 9.86
CA THR A 1002 -9.91 14.09 10.39
C THR A 1002 -10.30 13.93 11.87
N SER A 1003 -9.56 14.56 12.78
CA SER A 1003 -10.06 14.83 14.13
C SER A 1003 -11.17 15.89 14.09
N LYS A 1004 -12.43 15.46 14.06
CA LYS A 1004 -13.53 16.33 14.49
C LYS A 1004 -13.61 16.26 16.01
N THR A 1005 -13.13 17.30 16.69
CA THR A 1005 -13.05 17.34 18.15
C THR A 1005 -14.41 17.08 18.79
N ALA A 1006 -14.52 16.01 19.58
CA ALA A 1006 -15.65 15.83 20.48
C ALA A 1006 -15.51 16.83 21.63
N SER A 1007 -16.29 17.91 21.60
CA SER A 1007 -16.36 18.88 22.68
C SER A 1007 -17.01 18.24 23.91
N PHE A 1008 -16.26 18.20 25.02
CA PHE A 1008 -16.86 18.00 26.34
C PHE A 1008 -17.59 19.29 26.73
N ASP A 1009 -18.92 19.29 26.60
CA ASP A 1009 -19.80 20.27 27.22
C ASP A 1009 -21.20 19.67 27.45
N GLU A 1010 -21.83 20.10 28.54
CA GLU A 1010 -23.21 19.85 29.01
C GLU A 1010 -23.66 18.39 29.37
N PHE A 1011 -23.56 18.12 30.68
CA PHE A 1011 -24.47 17.35 31.58
C PHE A 1011 -24.88 15.90 31.24
#